data_AF-A0AAD7B9H6-F1
#
_entry.id   AF-A0AAD7B9H6-F1
#
_cell.length_a   1.000
_cell.length_b   1.000
_cell.length_c   1.000
_cell.angle_alpha   90.00
_cell.angle_beta   90.00
_cell.angle_gamma   90.00
#
_symmetry.space_group_name_H-M   'P 1'
#
loop_
_entity.id
_entity.type
_entity.pdbx_description
1 polymer ?
#
loop_
_entity_poly.entity_id
_entity_poly.type
_entity_poly.pdbx_seq_one_letter_code
_entity_poly.pdbx_strand_id
1 'polypeptide(L)'
;MALARPTLRPFRQLLPLIRFHRSSAHVSRTRSCQNPTLPAIPELFDPNFLDTLIPPGSPPPKLPEDAGPRNPIVEASGWDSRDPRRRPRTKKDPVLAAFNNIWQYAWGYTDKELLDKAWAEDPALTLKIIWKLRGFLPLYEHHPRTAIANLHLLVTPVRGKEGKRSHGYWKDLLNILALATVDELNIISRSRTKFLHGLPDVQPRISPSHGPKKLGIKTRRAAVGVPNHTRIQRKLVDPKYRALFIAVARLFSDRLLADWRLFYSGQDHDISLAPKWAPSPLAMHDRHTNISTAIARLILHDGPVLALPSVYFPTALKDLSLESPEATDILRSFYRRWILTPLRAATRVPEMLMSTNRWADIPYNRVGKVCMKKNEYRFFLHDPERFQEYLVSIDKGRRRRPVDSVTAATLQPHELIGELAWLRAPYTAYPELQKHREALVEEDRPVLEEQWKTVVQNLREARTVENAIAVLDASGSMGAMGCLKYHGRDRNETYVHTDVLPAVSLSLILAQLAKPPFNGFITFSQDPEFVKLDPGKRLRETVMDMGNAPWQRNVDLYAVFMHVILPLAIENKVKPEDMLKRVYVFTDQKFHECVSEWEWRWRWPRWRLKKRVKWETTYGLIGQAFKEAGYEVPKIVFWNLGEWSPEPAKDLEGVKMMGEFTPALLREFMGETEEVGKNKVAKEEKSDWEKDVAEGGTWLERDLRRMRKELEKDCYAGLVVLD
;
A
#
# COMPACT_ATOMS: atom_id res chain seq x y z
N MET A 1 30.27 -44.91 -7.84
CA MET A 1 29.57 -43.83 -7.12
C MET A 1 28.10 -43.88 -7.49
N ALA A 2 27.28 -44.44 -6.60
CA ALA A 2 25.83 -44.59 -6.81
C ALA A 2 25.12 -43.26 -6.56
N LEU A 3 24.54 -42.67 -7.60
CA LEU A 3 23.62 -41.55 -7.49
C LEU A 3 22.32 -42.05 -6.83
N ALA A 4 22.03 -41.54 -5.64
CA ALA A 4 20.79 -41.83 -4.92
C ALA A 4 19.57 -41.44 -5.78
N ARG A 5 18.76 -42.44 -6.15
CA ARG A 5 17.45 -42.20 -6.75
C ARG A 5 16.57 -41.49 -5.72
N PRO A 6 15.86 -40.41 -6.06
CA PRO A 6 14.92 -39.78 -5.14
C PRO A 6 13.88 -40.81 -4.71
N THR A 7 13.69 -40.95 -3.40
CA THR A 7 12.73 -41.86 -2.77
C THR A 7 11.31 -41.42 -3.14
N LEU A 8 10.75 -42.06 -4.17
CA LEU A 8 9.39 -41.82 -4.66
C LEU A 8 8.35 -42.19 -3.59
N ARG A 9 7.25 -41.41 -3.48
CA ARG A 9 6.16 -41.73 -2.53
C ARG A 9 5.58 -43.11 -2.85
N PRO A 10 5.52 -44.05 -1.87
CA PRO A 10 4.93 -45.36 -2.09
C PRO A 10 3.41 -45.26 -2.30
N PHE A 11 2.90 -46.03 -3.26
CA PHE A 11 1.50 -46.05 -3.73
C PHE A 11 0.43 -46.09 -2.62
N ARG A 12 0.72 -46.73 -1.47
CA ARG A 12 -0.20 -46.82 -0.32
C ARG A 12 -0.43 -45.50 0.42
N GLN A 13 0.47 -44.53 0.35
CA GLN A 13 0.32 -43.23 1.02
C GLN A 13 -0.49 -42.20 0.21
N LEU A 14 -0.78 -42.49 -1.07
CA LEU A 14 -1.67 -41.68 -1.93
C LEU A 14 -3.16 -42.02 -1.74
N LEU A 15 -3.45 -43.21 -1.18
CA LEU A 15 -4.81 -43.75 -0.98
C LEU A 15 -5.65 -43.11 0.16
N PRO A 16 -5.12 -42.64 1.31
CA PRO A 16 -5.97 -42.15 2.40
C PRO A 16 -6.68 -40.81 2.09
N LEU A 17 -6.31 -40.12 1.01
CA LEU A 17 -6.99 -38.91 0.53
C LEU A 17 -8.17 -39.20 -0.43
N ILE A 18 -8.39 -40.46 -0.81
CA ILE A 18 -9.46 -40.85 -1.74
C ILE A 18 -10.31 -41.95 -1.09
N ARG A 19 -11.34 -41.56 -0.32
CA ARG A 19 -12.38 -42.51 0.10
C ARG A 19 -13.16 -42.96 -1.14
N PHE A 20 -12.87 -44.16 -1.63
CA PHE A 20 -13.66 -44.81 -2.68
C PHE A 20 -14.87 -45.51 -2.05
N HIS A 21 -16.08 -45.03 -2.33
CA HIS A 21 -17.23 -45.92 -2.35
C HIS A 21 -17.18 -46.70 -3.67
N ARG A 22 -17.04 -48.02 -3.59
CA ARG A 22 -17.26 -48.92 -4.73
C ARG A 22 -18.76 -48.86 -5.08
N SER A 23 -19.15 -47.93 -5.94
CA SER A 23 -20.36 -48.12 -6.75
C SER A 23 -19.94 -48.85 -8.02
N SER A 24 -20.61 -49.95 -8.36
CA SER A 24 -20.41 -50.67 -9.62
C SER A 24 -20.41 -49.69 -10.80
N ALA A 25 -19.57 -49.95 -11.79
CA ALA A 25 -19.46 -49.17 -13.00
C ALA A 25 -20.67 -49.41 -13.91
N HIS A 26 -21.86 -49.01 -13.48
CA HIS A 26 -22.88 -48.59 -14.42
C HIS A 26 -22.56 -47.15 -14.77
N VAL A 27 -22.22 -46.90 -16.04
CA VAL A 27 -22.27 -45.57 -16.64
C VAL A 27 -23.73 -45.14 -16.54
N SER A 28 -24.08 -44.52 -15.42
CA SER A 28 -25.34 -43.81 -15.30
C SER A 28 -25.34 -42.79 -16.43
N ARG A 29 -26.22 -42.99 -17.43
CA ARG A 29 -26.64 -41.94 -18.37
C ARG A 29 -27.39 -40.85 -17.60
N THR A 30 -26.77 -40.26 -16.59
CA THR A 30 -27.14 -38.94 -16.12
C THR A 30 -26.62 -37.99 -17.18
N ARG A 31 -27.39 -37.85 -18.28
CA ARG A 31 -27.17 -36.84 -19.34
C ARG A 31 -26.78 -35.54 -18.65
N SER A 32 -25.50 -35.20 -18.72
CA SER A 32 -25.01 -33.89 -18.32
C SER A 32 -25.73 -32.87 -19.21
N CYS A 33 -26.11 -31.71 -18.66
CA CYS A 33 -26.91 -30.72 -19.41
C CYS A 33 -26.14 -30.03 -20.55
N GLN A 34 -24.91 -30.44 -20.85
CA GLN A 34 -23.99 -29.80 -21.79
C GLN A 34 -23.32 -30.88 -22.62
N ASN A 35 -23.30 -30.72 -23.95
CA ASN A 35 -22.50 -31.57 -24.81
C ASN A 35 -21.01 -31.18 -24.66
N PRO A 36 -20.16 -32.05 -24.07
CA PRO A 36 -18.77 -31.70 -23.76
C PRO A 36 -17.81 -31.94 -24.93
N THR A 37 -18.31 -32.47 -26.06
CA THR A 37 -17.50 -32.75 -27.24
C THR A 37 -16.94 -31.49 -27.86
N LEU A 38 -15.82 -31.64 -28.56
CA LEU A 38 -15.17 -30.62 -29.37
C LEU A 38 -15.04 -31.18 -30.79
N PRO A 39 -15.08 -30.32 -31.83
CA PRO A 39 -14.71 -30.73 -33.18
C PRO A 39 -13.27 -31.27 -33.21
N ALA A 40 -12.89 -31.90 -34.32
CA ALA A 40 -11.50 -32.28 -34.55
C ALA A 40 -10.63 -31.00 -34.61
N ILE A 41 -9.58 -30.96 -33.81
CA ILE A 41 -8.61 -29.84 -33.74
C ILE A 41 -7.22 -30.47 -33.85
N PRO A 42 -6.73 -30.77 -35.07
CA PRO A 42 -5.42 -31.41 -35.25
C PRO A 42 -4.28 -30.55 -34.69
N GLU A 43 -4.40 -29.23 -34.78
CA GLU A 43 -3.39 -28.27 -34.33
C GLU A 43 -3.25 -28.23 -32.80
N LEU A 44 -4.17 -28.85 -32.06
CA LEU A 44 -4.10 -28.97 -30.60
C LEU A 44 -2.80 -29.64 -30.14
N PHE A 45 -2.31 -30.62 -30.91
CA PHE A 45 -1.11 -31.40 -30.58
C PHE A 45 0.16 -30.90 -31.30
N ASP A 46 0.03 -29.98 -32.26
CA ASP A 46 1.15 -29.42 -33.03
C ASP A 46 1.83 -28.27 -32.26
N PRO A 47 3.09 -28.38 -31.80
CA PRO A 47 3.75 -27.28 -31.07
C PRO A 47 3.82 -25.98 -31.86
N ASN A 48 3.79 -26.04 -33.19
CA ASN A 48 3.84 -24.89 -34.10
C ASN A 48 2.44 -24.41 -34.56
N PHE A 49 1.38 -24.74 -33.81
CA PHE A 49 -0.01 -24.39 -34.15
C PHE A 49 -0.21 -22.90 -34.50
N LEU A 50 0.59 -22.00 -33.91
CA LEU A 50 0.49 -20.58 -34.17
C LEU A 50 0.91 -20.23 -35.60
N ASP A 51 1.94 -20.89 -36.13
CA ASP A 51 2.40 -20.72 -37.53
C ASP A 51 1.40 -21.29 -38.51
N THR A 52 0.76 -22.41 -38.16
CA THR A 52 -0.27 -23.06 -38.96
C THR A 52 -1.56 -22.24 -39.03
N LEU A 53 -2.00 -21.66 -37.91
CA LEU A 53 -3.28 -20.94 -37.82
C LEU A 53 -3.19 -19.44 -38.10
N ILE A 54 -2.08 -18.81 -37.75
CA ILE A 54 -1.82 -17.38 -37.93
C ILE A 54 -0.39 -17.24 -38.45
N PRO A 55 -0.15 -17.51 -39.75
CA PRO A 55 1.19 -17.44 -40.32
C PRO A 55 1.80 -16.04 -40.11
N PRO A 56 3.14 -15.95 -39.94
CA PRO A 56 3.79 -14.66 -39.79
C PRO A 56 3.50 -13.78 -41.01
N GLY A 57 3.23 -12.49 -40.77
CA GLY A 57 3.18 -11.51 -41.85
C GLY A 57 4.51 -11.47 -42.62
N SER A 58 4.48 -10.97 -43.86
CA SER A 58 5.71 -10.66 -44.59
C SER A 58 6.64 -9.83 -43.70
N PRO A 59 7.94 -10.17 -43.57
CA PRO A 59 8.84 -9.42 -42.70
C PRO A 59 8.77 -7.94 -43.09
N PRO A 60 8.61 -7.01 -42.14
CA PRO A 60 8.71 -5.60 -42.46
C PRO A 60 10.07 -5.37 -43.13
N PRO A 61 10.17 -4.44 -44.11
CA PRO A 61 11.43 -4.14 -44.76
C PRO A 61 12.48 -3.89 -43.68
N LYS A 62 13.59 -4.63 -43.74
CA LYS A 62 14.69 -4.52 -42.77
C LYS A 62 15.00 -3.04 -42.56
N LEU A 63 14.78 -2.55 -41.34
CA LEU A 63 15.32 -1.26 -40.94
C LEU A 63 16.84 -1.33 -41.13
N PRO A 64 17.49 -0.34 -41.77
CA PRO A 64 18.92 -0.37 -41.99
C PRO A 64 19.65 -0.54 -40.65
N GLU A 65 20.61 -1.49 -40.61
CA GLU A 65 21.37 -1.90 -39.42
C GLU A 65 22.27 -0.80 -38.81
N ASP A 66 22.14 0.45 -39.25
CA ASP A 66 22.92 1.60 -38.79
C ASP A 66 22.08 2.79 -38.26
N ALA A 67 20.88 2.54 -37.76
CA ALA A 67 20.17 3.53 -36.96
C ALA A 67 20.48 3.30 -35.46
N GLY A 68 21.58 3.89 -34.97
CA GLY A 68 21.77 4.14 -33.54
C GLY A 68 20.52 4.82 -32.93
N PRO A 69 20.38 4.86 -31.59
CA PRO A 69 19.18 5.38 -30.94
C PRO A 69 18.87 6.77 -31.49
N ARG A 70 17.84 6.88 -32.33
CA ARG A 70 17.40 8.16 -32.89
C ARG A 70 16.95 8.99 -31.70
N ASN A 71 17.78 9.96 -31.32
CA ASN A 71 17.52 10.85 -30.19
C ASN A 71 16.28 11.70 -30.52
N PRO A 72 15.12 11.48 -29.86
CA PRO A 72 13.90 12.26 -30.09
C PRO A 72 14.06 13.75 -29.71
N ILE A 73 15.18 14.08 -29.08
CA ILE A 73 15.58 15.40 -28.60
C ILE A 73 15.82 16.37 -29.77
N VAL A 74 16.30 15.89 -30.92
CA VAL A 74 16.81 16.79 -31.99
C VAL A 74 15.71 17.28 -32.93
N GLU A 75 14.68 16.47 -33.21
CA GLU A 75 13.57 16.87 -34.11
C GLU A 75 12.40 17.60 -33.40
N ALA A 76 12.38 17.60 -32.06
CA ALA A 76 11.37 18.31 -31.28
C ALA A 76 11.66 19.82 -31.10
N SER A 77 12.74 20.34 -31.69
CA SER A 77 13.31 21.70 -31.48
C SER A 77 12.51 22.88 -32.04
N GLY A 78 11.24 22.69 -32.42
CA GLY A 78 10.37 23.78 -32.86
C GLY A 78 9.12 23.92 -31.99
N TRP A 79 9.22 24.54 -30.80
CA TRP A 79 8.05 24.95 -30.01
C TRP A 79 8.26 26.30 -29.27
N ASP A 80 7.24 27.16 -29.38
CA ASP A 80 7.10 28.53 -28.87
C ASP A 80 6.91 28.56 -27.34
N SER A 81 7.69 29.42 -26.66
CA SER A 81 7.96 29.41 -25.21
C SER A 81 7.04 30.29 -24.36
N ARG A 82 5.75 30.43 -24.69
CA ARG A 82 4.91 31.52 -24.15
C ARG A 82 3.71 31.14 -23.26
N ASP A 83 3.75 30.02 -22.51
CA ASP A 83 2.88 29.84 -21.32
C ASP A 83 3.33 28.66 -20.43
N PRO A 84 3.87 28.88 -19.21
CA PRO A 84 4.27 27.80 -18.29
C PRO A 84 3.10 27.09 -17.60
N ARG A 85 1.84 27.50 -17.81
CA ARG A 85 0.65 26.91 -17.14
C ARG A 85 -0.16 25.96 -18.03
N ARG A 86 0.21 25.78 -19.30
CA ARG A 86 -0.46 24.85 -20.22
C ARG A 86 0.38 23.60 -20.47
N ARG A 87 -0.18 22.42 -20.16
CA ARG A 87 0.42 21.14 -20.57
C ARG A 87 0.53 21.11 -22.12
N PRO A 88 1.72 20.87 -22.70
CA PRO A 88 1.84 20.70 -24.14
C PRO A 88 1.03 19.47 -24.56
N ARG A 89 0.13 19.61 -25.55
CA ARG A 89 -0.37 18.45 -26.29
C ARG A 89 0.81 17.92 -27.11
N THR A 90 1.45 16.85 -26.66
CA THR A 90 2.57 16.19 -27.35
C THR A 90 2.11 15.70 -28.72
N LYS A 91 2.23 16.56 -29.74
CA LYS A 91 1.75 16.31 -31.11
C LYS A 91 2.79 15.64 -32.02
N LYS A 92 4.05 15.46 -31.60
CA LYS A 92 5.14 15.01 -32.49
C LYS A 92 5.64 13.58 -32.28
N ASP A 93 5.61 13.04 -31.05
CA ASP A 93 6.02 11.66 -30.75
C ASP A 93 4.77 10.84 -30.33
N PRO A 94 4.23 10.00 -31.24
CA PRO A 94 3.04 9.20 -30.94
C PRO A 94 3.24 8.17 -29.82
N VAL A 95 4.43 7.60 -29.64
CA VAL A 95 4.73 6.65 -28.53
C VAL A 95 4.69 7.35 -27.17
N LEU A 96 5.33 8.52 -27.05
CA LEU A 96 5.30 9.31 -25.82
C LEU A 96 3.89 9.85 -25.55
N ALA A 97 3.17 10.25 -26.60
CA ALA A 97 1.77 10.63 -26.48
C ALA A 97 0.92 9.44 -26.00
N ALA A 98 1.20 8.21 -26.41
CA ALA A 98 0.51 7.02 -25.94
C ALA A 98 0.79 6.77 -24.46
N PHE A 99 2.05 6.85 -24.06
CA PHE A 99 2.45 6.70 -22.66
C PHE A 99 1.80 7.73 -21.73
N ASN A 100 1.68 8.99 -22.19
CA ASN A 100 1.19 10.11 -21.40
C ASN A 100 -0.33 10.32 -21.44
N ASN A 101 -1.04 9.80 -22.44
CA ASN A 101 -2.48 10.03 -22.59
C ASN A 101 -3.32 8.78 -22.31
N ILE A 102 -2.73 7.59 -22.37
CA ILE A 102 -3.45 6.34 -22.10
C ILE A 102 -3.22 5.94 -20.64
N TRP A 103 -4.26 6.06 -19.82
CA TRP A 103 -4.26 5.68 -18.40
C TRP A 103 -5.40 4.70 -18.13
N GLN A 104 -5.30 3.95 -17.03
CA GLN A 104 -6.22 2.83 -16.68
C GLN A 104 -7.72 3.20 -16.63
N TYR A 105 -8.07 4.49 -16.66
CA TYR A 105 -9.43 5.03 -16.60
C TYR A 105 -9.83 5.93 -17.80
N ALA A 106 -8.92 6.16 -18.74
CA ALA A 106 -9.24 6.82 -20.01
C ALA A 106 -9.73 5.74 -20.98
N TRP A 107 -11.05 5.60 -21.14
CA TRP A 107 -11.63 4.66 -22.11
C TRP A 107 -12.58 5.45 -23.03
N GLY A 108 -12.11 5.76 -24.25
CA GLY A 108 -12.86 6.51 -25.27
C GLY A 108 -12.35 6.31 -26.72
N TYR A 109 -13.07 6.87 -27.69
CA TYR A 109 -12.78 6.79 -29.14
C TYR A 109 -11.37 7.31 -29.54
N THR A 110 -10.70 8.05 -28.66
CA THR A 110 -9.38 8.67 -28.88
C THR A 110 -8.18 7.74 -28.72
N ASP A 111 -8.36 6.53 -28.18
CA ASP A 111 -7.23 5.68 -27.79
C ASP A 111 -6.74 4.77 -28.92
N LYS A 112 -7.62 4.43 -29.88
CA LYS A 112 -7.30 3.53 -30.99
C LYS A 112 -6.33 4.14 -32.00
N GLU A 113 -6.66 5.32 -32.54
CA GLU A 113 -5.80 6.00 -33.54
C GLU A 113 -4.42 6.32 -32.97
N LEU A 114 -4.34 6.55 -31.66
CA LEU A 114 -3.11 6.93 -31.00
C LEU A 114 -2.23 5.69 -30.76
N LEU A 115 -2.82 4.55 -30.39
CA LEU A 115 -2.12 3.26 -30.34
C LEU A 115 -1.67 2.80 -31.73
N ASP A 116 -2.50 2.97 -32.77
CA ASP A 116 -2.14 2.60 -34.15
C ASP A 116 -0.92 3.42 -34.64
N LYS A 117 -0.90 4.73 -34.35
CA LYS A 117 0.24 5.60 -34.66
C LYS A 117 1.50 5.25 -33.87
N ALA A 118 1.35 4.94 -32.58
CA ALA A 118 2.47 4.52 -31.75
C ALA A 118 3.04 3.17 -32.21
N TRP A 119 2.17 2.23 -32.57
CA TRP A 119 2.55 0.92 -33.10
C TRP A 119 3.32 1.04 -34.43
N ALA A 120 2.89 1.94 -35.31
CA ALA A 120 3.59 2.20 -36.58
C ALA A 120 5.00 2.80 -36.38
N GLU A 121 5.23 3.51 -35.27
CA GLU A 121 6.52 4.12 -34.94
C GLU A 121 7.47 3.14 -34.23
N ASP A 122 7.02 2.56 -33.11
CA ASP A 122 7.79 1.55 -32.36
C ASP A 122 6.83 0.49 -31.77
N PRO A 123 6.68 -0.66 -32.46
CA PRO A 123 5.86 -1.77 -31.98
C PRO A 123 6.32 -2.33 -30.62
N ALA A 124 7.63 -2.32 -30.35
CA ALA A 124 8.20 -2.93 -29.15
C ALA A 124 7.92 -2.07 -27.90
N LEU A 125 8.14 -0.76 -27.98
CA LEU A 125 7.75 0.16 -26.90
C LEU A 125 6.23 0.22 -26.72
N THR A 126 5.48 0.24 -27.82
CA THR A 126 4.01 0.26 -27.77
C THR A 126 3.45 -1.00 -27.12
N LEU A 127 4.01 -2.19 -27.42
CA LEU A 127 3.65 -3.44 -26.75
C LEU A 127 3.85 -3.36 -25.23
N LYS A 128 4.95 -2.76 -24.76
CA LYS A 128 5.20 -2.55 -23.33
C LYS A 128 4.19 -1.60 -22.69
N ILE A 129 3.80 -0.53 -23.40
CA ILE A 129 2.75 0.41 -22.95
C ILE A 129 1.42 -0.33 -22.82
N ILE A 130 1.04 -1.13 -23.83
CA ILE A 130 -0.20 -1.92 -23.83
C ILE A 130 -0.19 -2.91 -22.64
N TRP A 131 0.93 -3.60 -22.37
CA TRP A 131 1.06 -4.55 -21.26
C TRP A 131 1.02 -3.85 -19.89
N LYS A 132 1.66 -2.67 -19.75
CA LYS A 132 1.58 -1.83 -18.55
C LYS A 132 0.13 -1.50 -18.19
N LEU A 133 -0.69 -1.23 -19.20
CA LEU A 133 -2.12 -0.93 -19.04
C LEU A 133 -2.99 -2.18 -18.84
N ARG A 134 -2.39 -3.38 -18.86
CA ARG A 134 -3.07 -4.68 -18.85
C ARG A 134 -4.05 -4.85 -20.01
N GLY A 135 -3.74 -4.21 -21.15
CA GLY A 135 -4.57 -4.24 -22.34
C GLY A 135 -4.30 -5.48 -23.18
N PHE A 136 -5.01 -6.59 -22.97
CA PHE A 136 -4.95 -7.72 -23.90
C PHE A 136 -5.74 -7.46 -25.19
N LEU A 137 -6.81 -6.65 -25.09
CA LEU A 137 -7.85 -6.52 -26.12
C LEU A 137 -7.37 -5.81 -27.40
N PRO A 138 -6.74 -4.61 -27.36
CA PRO A 138 -6.27 -3.95 -28.58
C PRO A 138 -5.29 -4.80 -29.37
N LEU A 139 -4.43 -5.52 -28.64
CA LEU A 139 -3.45 -6.41 -29.23
C LEU A 139 -4.11 -7.64 -29.86
N TYR A 140 -5.06 -8.28 -29.17
CA TYR A 140 -5.75 -9.43 -29.73
C TYR A 140 -6.56 -9.06 -30.98
N GLU A 141 -7.19 -7.88 -31.04
CA GLU A 141 -7.95 -7.43 -32.21
C GLU A 141 -7.05 -7.21 -33.45
N HIS A 142 -5.95 -6.47 -33.29
CA HIS A 142 -5.12 -5.99 -34.41
C HIS A 142 -3.84 -6.80 -34.67
N HIS A 143 -3.23 -7.36 -33.63
CA HIS A 143 -1.95 -8.10 -33.66
C HIS A 143 -2.11 -9.45 -32.91
N PRO A 144 -2.96 -10.36 -33.43
CA PRO A 144 -3.35 -11.57 -32.71
C PRO A 144 -2.18 -12.54 -32.46
N ARG A 145 -1.20 -12.60 -33.36
CA ARG A 145 -0.03 -13.48 -33.21
C ARG A 145 0.84 -13.02 -32.05
N THR A 146 1.10 -11.72 -31.98
CA THR A 146 1.81 -11.05 -30.90
C THR A 146 1.06 -11.21 -29.58
N ALA A 147 -0.26 -11.04 -29.57
CA ALA A 147 -1.07 -11.22 -28.36
C ALA A 147 -1.01 -12.66 -27.80
N ILE A 148 -1.16 -13.66 -28.68
CA ILE A 148 -1.19 -15.07 -28.27
C ILE A 148 0.21 -15.54 -27.84
N ALA A 149 1.27 -15.16 -28.55
CA ALA A 149 2.64 -15.54 -28.19
C ALA A 149 3.06 -15.03 -26.81
N ASN A 150 2.65 -13.81 -26.44
CA ASN A 150 2.96 -13.21 -25.15
C ASN A 150 2.02 -13.62 -24.01
N LEU A 151 1.02 -14.46 -24.27
CA LEU A 151 0.00 -14.85 -23.30
C LEU A 151 0.59 -15.55 -22.05
N HIS A 152 1.69 -16.29 -22.23
CA HIS A 152 2.39 -16.96 -21.15
C HIS A 152 2.91 -15.99 -20.06
N LEU A 153 3.25 -14.74 -20.42
CA LEU A 153 3.72 -13.71 -19.49
C LEU A 153 2.67 -13.28 -18.46
N LEU A 154 1.39 -13.57 -18.69
CA LEU A 154 0.33 -13.36 -17.69
C LEU A 154 0.47 -14.31 -16.51
N VAL A 155 1.05 -15.49 -16.71
CA VAL A 155 1.14 -16.55 -15.69
C VAL A 155 2.57 -16.88 -15.25
N THR A 156 3.57 -16.40 -15.99
CA THR A 156 4.98 -16.56 -15.61
C THR A 156 5.24 -15.95 -14.23
N PRO A 157 5.72 -16.73 -13.24
CA PRO A 157 6.06 -16.20 -11.94
C PRO A 157 7.28 -15.29 -12.08
N VAL A 158 7.14 -14.03 -11.71
CA VAL A 158 8.26 -13.08 -11.74
C VAL A 158 9.13 -13.34 -10.51
N ARG A 159 10.20 -14.13 -10.65
CA ARG A 159 11.20 -14.32 -9.58
C ARG A 159 12.13 -13.10 -9.51
N GLY A 160 12.20 -12.44 -8.36
CA GLY A 160 13.14 -11.36 -8.06
C GLY A 160 12.57 -10.31 -7.10
N LYS A 161 13.45 -9.51 -6.49
CA LYS A 161 13.24 -8.53 -5.41
C LYS A 161 11.93 -7.73 -5.47
N GLU A 162 11.53 -7.22 -4.30
CA GLU A 162 10.33 -6.40 -4.05
C GLU A 162 10.00 -5.44 -5.21
N GLY A 163 8.78 -5.58 -5.76
CA GLY A 163 8.28 -4.74 -6.85
C GLY A 163 7.94 -5.49 -8.15
N LYS A 164 8.42 -6.72 -8.32
CA LYS A 164 8.11 -7.57 -9.48
C LYS A 164 6.73 -8.23 -9.33
N ARG A 165 5.76 -7.85 -10.17
CA ARG A 165 4.40 -8.44 -10.23
C ARG A 165 4.19 -9.13 -11.57
N SER A 166 3.58 -10.32 -11.58
CA SER A 166 3.06 -10.90 -12.82
C SER A 166 2.04 -9.94 -13.44
N HIS A 167 2.02 -9.86 -14.77
CA HIS A 167 1.10 -8.96 -15.49
C HIS A 167 -0.37 -9.38 -15.31
N GLY A 168 -0.61 -10.66 -15.04
CA GLY A 168 -1.92 -11.21 -14.71
C GLY A 168 -1.85 -12.43 -13.78
N TYR A 169 -2.85 -13.29 -13.87
CA TYR A 169 -2.99 -14.52 -13.11
C TYR A 169 -3.63 -15.62 -13.98
N TRP A 170 -3.51 -16.88 -13.55
CA TRP A 170 -4.14 -18.03 -14.24
C TRP A 170 -5.64 -17.87 -14.54
N LYS A 171 -6.37 -17.14 -13.70
CA LYS A 171 -7.80 -16.84 -13.92
C LYS A 171 -8.03 -15.95 -15.14
N ASP A 172 -7.08 -15.07 -15.45
CA ASP A 172 -7.23 -14.06 -16.49
C ASP A 172 -7.19 -14.73 -17.87
N LEU A 173 -6.43 -15.81 -18.04
CA LEU A 173 -6.45 -16.66 -19.24
C LEU A 173 -7.86 -17.19 -19.54
N LEU A 174 -8.55 -17.71 -18.52
CA LEU A 174 -9.90 -18.26 -18.67
C LEU A 174 -10.95 -17.16 -18.85
N ASN A 175 -10.76 -16.00 -18.23
CA ASN A 175 -11.63 -14.84 -18.44
C ASN A 175 -11.49 -14.31 -19.87
N ILE A 176 -10.27 -14.14 -20.38
CA ILE A 176 -9.99 -13.72 -21.76
C ILE A 176 -10.67 -14.69 -22.74
N LEU A 177 -10.44 -16.00 -22.56
CA LEU A 177 -11.05 -17.00 -23.44
C LEU A 177 -12.58 -16.99 -23.35
N ALA A 178 -13.14 -16.92 -22.14
CA ALA A 178 -14.59 -16.92 -21.96
C ALA A 178 -15.23 -15.67 -22.58
N LEU A 179 -14.63 -14.48 -22.40
CA LEU A 179 -15.04 -13.23 -23.03
C LEU A 179 -14.98 -13.31 -24.56
N ALA A 180 -13.89 -13.86 -25.13
CA ALA A 180 -13.76 -14.10 -26.56
C ALA A 180 -14.85 -15.05 -27.09
N THR A 181 -15.27 -16.01 -26.25
CA THR A 181 -16.29 -16.99 -26.61
C THR A 181 -17.70 -16.41 -26.59
N VAL A 182 -17.97 -15.45 -25.68
CA VAL A 182 -19.28 -14.79 -25.55
C VAL A 182 -19.40 -13.52 -26.38
N ASP A 183 -18.41 -13.16 -27.19
CA ASP A 183 -18.36 -11.91 -27.97
C ASP A 183 -18.37 -10.64 -27.09
N GLU A 184 -17.89 -10.75 -25.85
CA GLU A 184 -17.77 -9.62 -24.91
C GLU A 184 -16.31 -9.15 -24.73
N LEU A 185 -15.39 -9.66 -25.55
CA LEU A 185 -13.99 -9.21 -25.58
C LEU A 185 -13.82 -8.00 -26.53
N ASN A 186 -14.60 -6.93 -26.34
CA ASN A 186 -14.63 -5.77 -27.23
C ASN A 186 -14.35 -4.45 -26.48
N ILE A 187 -13.57 -3.56 -27.11
CA ILE A 187 -13.13 -2.26 -26.57
C ILE A 187 -14.29 -1.24 -26.43
N ILE A 188 -15.35 -1.40 -27.24
CA ILE A 188 -16.37 -0.36 -27.48
C ILE A 188 -17.58 -0.47 -26.53
N SER A 189 -17.75 -1.60 -25.83
CA SER A 189 -18.90 -1.79 -24.96
C SER A 189 -18.74 -1.00 -23.65
N ARG A 190 -19.34 0.19 -23.57
CA ARG A 190 -19.59 0.90 -22.29
C ARG A 190 -20.42 0.08 -21.30
N SER A 191 -21.07 -0.99 -21.73
CA SER A 191 -21.77 -1.93 -20.85
C SER A 191 -20.76 -2.82 -20.14
N ARG A 192 -20.89 -2.93 -18.80
CA ARG A 192 -20.26 -4.00 -18.01
C ARG A 192 -20.50 -5.35 -18.69
N THR A 193 -19.46 -6.18 -18.77
CA THR A 193 -19.57 -7.55 -19.28
C THR A 193 -20.64 -8.30 -18.50
N LYS A 194 -21.66 -8.83 -19.16
CA LYS A 194 -22.73 -9.60 -18.49
C LYS A 194 -22.16 -10.92 -17.95
N PHE A 195 -21.10 -11.43 -18.58
CA PHE A 195 -20.45 -12.67 -18.17
C PHE A 195 -19.71 -12.57 -16.81
N LEU A 196 -18.86 -11.55 -16.60
CA LEU A 196 -18.09 -11.40 -15.35
C LEU A 196 -18.80 -10.55 -14.29
N HIS A 197 -19.71 -9.66 -14.70
CA HIS A 197 -20.29 -8.61 -13.86
C HIS A 197 -21.82 -8.54 -13.96
N GLY A 198 -22.48 -9.63 -14.37
CA GLY A 198 -23.93 -9.71 -14.33
C GLY A 198 -24.46 -9.34 -12.94
N LEU A 199 -25.39 -8.38 -12.89
CA LEU A 199 -26.17 -8.15 -11.67
C LEU A 199 -26.83 -9.48 -11.29
N PRO A 200 -26.80 -9.91 -10.02
CA PRO A 200 -27.55 -11.09 -9.61
C PRO A 200 -28.99 -10.86 -10.04
N ASP A 201 -29.48 -11.71 -10.93
CA ASP A 201 -30.87 -11.71 -11.34
C ASP A 201 -31.68 -11.84 -10.04
N VAL A 202 -32.39 -10.78 -9.65
CA VAL A 202 -33.27 -10.78 -8.48
C VAL A 202 -34.49 -11.61 -8.86
N GLN A 203 -34.28 -12.91 -9.06
CA GLN A 203 -35.39 -13.83 -9.12
C GLN A 203 -35.91 -13.93 -7.68
N PRO A 204 -37.22 -13.70 -7.46
CA PRO A 204 -37.80 -13.86 -6.13
C PRO A 204 -37.42 -15.25 -5.61
N ARG A 205 -37.00 -15.34 -4.34
CA ARG A 205 -36.73 -16.62 -3.68
C ARG A 205 -38.03 -17.44 -3.71
N ILE A 206 -38.18 -18.29 -4.72
CA ILE A 206 -39.29 -19.23 -4.78
C ILE A 206 -39.05 -20.24 -3.66
N SER A 207 -39.92 -20.21 -2.65
CA SER A 207 -39.94 -21.17 -1.53
C SER A 207 -39.89 -22.61 -2.07
N PRO A 208 -39.17 -23.54 -1.41
CA PRO A 208 -38.99 -24.89 -1.92
C PRO A 208 -40.32 -25.67 -1.86
N SER A 209 -41.10 -25.62 -2.94
CA SER A 209 -42.28 -26.47 -3.12
C SER A 209 -41.81 -27.92 -3.33
N HIS A 210 -42.14 -28.81 -2.40
CA HIS A 210 -41.88 -30.25 -2.51
C HIS A 210 -42.82 -30.87 -3.56
N GLY A 211 -42.34 -31.04 -4.79
CA GLY A 211 -43.09 -31.62 -5.92
C GLY A 211 -42.21 -31.89 -7.14
N PRO A 212 -42.71 -32.55 -8.21
CA PRO A 212 -41.91 -33.18 -9.28
C PRO A 212 -41.35 -32.16 -10.30
N LYS A 213 -40.56 -31.18 -9.84
CA LYS A 213 -39.93 -30.14 -10.67
C LYS A 213 -38.50 -30.48 -11.13
N LYS A 214 -37.91 -31.59 -10.67
CA LYS A 214 -36.52 -31.97 -11.00
C LYS A 214 -36.32 -32.25 -12.49
N LEU A 215 -37.32 -32.76 -13.20
CA LEU A 215 -37.22 -33.05 -14.64
C LEU A 215 -37.24 -31.75 -15.46
N GLY A 216 -38.13 -30.81 -15.13
CA GLY A 216 -38.24 -29.49 -15.78
C GLY A 216 -37.00 -28.60 -15.63
N ILE A 217 -36.31 -28.68 -14.49
CA ILE A 217 -35.04 -27.96 -14.28
C ILE A 217 -33.91 -28.55 -15.16
N LYS A 218 -33.87 -29.87 -15.32
CA LYS A 218 -32.87 -30.55 -16.17
C LYS A 218 -33.07 -30.21 -17.64
N THR A 219 -34.30 -30.23 -18.13
CA THR A 219 -34.63 -29.81 -19.50
C THR A 219 -34.32 -28.34 -19.73
N ARG A 220 -34.66 -27.44 -18.79
CA ARG A 220 -34.29 -26.01 -18.89
C ARG A 220 -32.78 -25.78 -18.92
N ARG A 221 -32.01 -26.52 -18.11
CA ARG A 221 -30.54 -26.45 -18.13
C ARG A 221 -29.94 -27.01 -19.42
N ALA A 222 -30.50 -28.10 -19.95
CA ALA A 222 -30.08 -28.67 -21.23
C ALA A 222 -30.36 -27.72 -22.40
N ALA A 223 -31.50 -27.02 -22.39
CA ALA A 223 -31.85 -26.00 -23.38
C ALA A 223 -30.85 -24.83 -23.42
N VAL A 224 -30.28 -24.43 -22.28
CA VAL A 224 -29.22 -23.41 -22.21
C VAL A 224 -27.85 -23.93 -22.68
N GLY A 225 -27.61 -25.24 -22.57
CA GLY A 225 -26.35 -25.87 -22.98
C GLY A 225 -26.18 -25.95 -24.50
N VAL A 226 -27.28 -26.11 -25.26
CA VAL A 226 -27.24 -26.25 -26.72
C VAL A 226 -26.69 -24.99 -27.41
N PRO A 227 -27.19 -23.76 -27.16
CA PRO A 227 -26.64 -22.55 -27.76
C PRO A 227 -25.16 -22.33 -27.45
N ASN A 228 -24.71 -22.66 -26.23
CA ASN A 228 -23.31 -22.56 -25.84
C ASN A 228 -22.44 -23.53 -26.65
N HIS A 229 -22.89 -24.77 -26.84
CA HIS A 229 -22.19 -25.77 -27.63
C HIS A 229 -22.11 -25.38 -29.12
N THR A 230 -23.21 -24.92 -29.71
CA THR A 230 -23.21 -24.42 -31.09
C THR A 230 -22.28 -23.22 -31.26
N ARG A 231 -22.23 -22.32 -30.26
CA ARG A 231 -21.34 -21.16 -30.29
C ARG A 231 -19.87 -21.55 -30.25
N ILE A 232 -19.46 -22.47 -29.37
CA ILE A 232 -18.07 -22.93 -29.33
C ILE A 232 -17.67 -23.64 -30.62
N GLN A 233 -18.54 -24.48 -31.19
CA GLN A 233 -18.29 -25.12 -32.49
C GLN A 233 -18.04 -24.08 -33.59
N ARG A 234 -18.88 -23.04 -33.66
CA ARG A 234 -18.71 -21.93 -34.61
C ARG A 234 -17.42 -21.15 -34.37
N LYS A 235 -17.11 -20.82 -33.12
CA LYS A 235 -15.91 -20.06 -32.75
C LYS A 235 -14.63 -20.81 -33.06
N LEU A 236 -14.59 -22.13 -32.89
CA LEU A 236 -13.44 -22.94 -33.23
C LEU A 236 -13.17 -23.03 -34.74
N VAL A 237 -14.08 -22.59 -35.61
CA VAL A 237 -13.80 -22.48 -37.05
C VAL A 237 -12.86 -21.32 -37.35
N ASP A 238 -12.95 -20.22 -36.58
CA ASP A 238 -12.08 -19.05 -36.73
C ASP A 238 -10.64 -19.39 -36.29
N PRO A 239 -9.63 -19.29 -37.18
CA PRO A 239 -8.23 -19.59 -36.85
C PRO A 239 -7.70 -18.77 -35.69
N LYS A 240 -8.12 -17.50 -35.58
CA LYS A 240 -7.71 -16.58 -34.52
C LYS A 240 -8.18 -17.05 -33.14
N TYR A 241 -9.48 -17.34 -33.02
CA TYR A 241 -10.04 -17.89 -31.79
C TYR A 241 -9.48 -19.29 -31.48
N ARG A 242 -9.32 -20.15 -32.49
CA ARG A 242 -8.77 -21.50 -32.34
C ARG A 242 -7.34 -21.44 -31.77
N ALA A 243 -6.49 -20.54 -32.26
CA ALA A 243 -5.14 -20.34 -31.73
C ALA A 243 -5.17 -19.89 -30.26
N LEU A 244 -6.02 -18.92 -29.90
CA LEU A 244 -6.18 -18.51 -28.50
C LEU A 244 -6.64 -19.68 -27.60
N PHE A 245 -7.60 -20.48 -28.07
CA PHE A 245 -8.13 -21.64 -27.36
C PHE A 245 -7.04 -22.68 -27.09
N ILE A 246 -6.24 -23.02 -28.12
CA ILE A 246 -5.13 -23.97 -28.01
C ILE A 246 -4.06 -23.43 -27.06
N ALA A 247 -3.66 -22.17 -27.19
CA ALA A 247 -2.66 -21.54 -26.34
C ALA A 247 -3.04 -21.60 -24.85
N VAL A 248 -4.28 -21.25 -24.51
CA VAL A 248 -4.77 -21.33 -23.12
C VAL A 248 -4.81 -22.78 -22.63
N ALA A 249 -5.29 -23.72 -23.46
CA ALA A 249 -5.36 -25.13 -23.09
C ALA A 249 -3.98 -25.73 -22.79
N ARG A 250 -2.98 -25.41 -23.62
CA ARG A 250 -1.59 -25.82 -23.44
C ARG A 250 -0.93 -25.25 -22.19
N LEU A 251 -1.07 -23.94 -21.96
CA LEU A 251 -0.53 -23.31 -20.75
C LEU A 251 -1.03 -24.01 -19.48
N PHE A 252 -2.31 -24.39 -19.45
CA PHE A 252 -2.86 -25.18 -18.34
C PHE A 252 -2.34 -26.62 -18.33
N SER A 253 -2.33 -27.35 -19.45
CA SER A 253 -1.85 -28.74 -19.43
C SER A 253 -0.38 -28.82 -18.99
N ASP A 254 0.49 -28.02 -19.59
CA ASP A 254 1.93 -28.03 -19.34
C ASP A 254 2.22 -27.74 -17.87
N ARG A 255 1.55 -26.73 -17.29
CA ARG A 255 1.75 -26.42 -15.87
C ARG A 255 1.16 -27.45 -14.94
N LEU A 256 -0.04 -27.98 -15.23
CA LEU A 256 -0.64 -29.03 -14.40
C LEU A 256 0.20 -30.30 -14.40
N LEU A 257 0.81 -30.64 -15.53
CA LEU A 257 1.73 -31.77 -15.68
C LEU A 257 3.05 -31.53 -14.91
N ALA A 258 3.59 -30.30 -14.97
CA ALA A 258 4.74 -29.92 -14.15
C ALA A 258 4.43 -29.97 -12.64
N ASP A 259 3.28 -29.44 -12.22
CA ASP A 259 2.82 -29.50 -10.83
C ASP A 259 2.56 -30.94 -10.37
N TRP A 260 2.09 -31.81 -11.26
CA TRP A 260 1.94 -33.24 -10.97
C TRP A 260 3.27 -33.92 -10.66
N ARG A 261 4.33 -33.61 -11.41
CA ARG A 261 5.68 -34.12 -11.13
C ARG A 261 6.15 -33.69 -9.74
N LEU A 262 5.95 -32.42 -9.38
CA LEU A 262 6.29 -31.89 -8.06
C LEU A 262 5.52 -32.62 -6.96
N PHE A 263 4.21 -32.79 -7.14
CA PHE A 263 3.35 -33.56 -6.24
C PHE A 263 3.82 -35.01 -6.07
N TYR A 264 4.17 -35.69 -7.17
CA TYR A 264 4.64 -37.08 -7.14
C TYR A 264 6.01 -37.21 -6.45
N SER A 265 6.89 -36.22 -6.63
CA SER A 265 8.19 -36.14 -5.94
C SER A 265 8.10 -35.72 -4.47
N GLY A 266 6.90 -35.42 -3.95
CA GLY A 266 6.67 -34.97 -2.58
C GLY A 266 7.00 -33.50 -2.32
N GLN A 267 7.29 -32.71 -3.37
CA GLN A 267 7.57 -31.27 -3.31
C GLN A 267 6.27 -30.45 -3.34
N ASP A 268 5.34 -30.75 -2.43
CA ASP A 268 3.99 -30.14 -2.40
C ASP A 268 4.04 -28.61 -2.20
N HIS A 269 5.16 -28.07 -1.72
CA HIS A 269 5.36 -26.64 -1.47
C HIS A 269 5.64 -25.81 -2.72
N ASP A 270 6.13 -26.43 -3.79
CA ASP A 270 6.50 -25.76 -5.05
C ASP A 270 5.42 -25.84 -6.13
N ILE A 271 4.30 -26.51 -5.81
CA ILE A 271 3.12 -26.58 -6.68
C ILE A 271 2.60 -25.16 -6.92
N SER A 272 2.35 -24.82 -8.20
CA SER A 272 1.85 -23.50 -8.55
C SER A 272 0.39 -23.31 -8.15
N LEU A 273 -0.12 -22.10 -8.38
CA LEU A 273 -1.54 -21.80 -8.19
C LEU A 273 -2.39 -22.12 -9.43
N ALA A 274 -1.82 -22.73 -10.48
CA ALA A 274 -2.56 -23.20 -11.65
C ALA A 274 -3.69 -24.19 -11.30
N PRO A 275 -3.51 -25.20 -10.43
CA PRO A 275 -4.57 -26.15 -10.08
C PRO A 275 -5.78 -25.47 -9.42
N LYS A 276 -5.56 -24.38 -8.68
CA LYS A 276 -6.65 -23.58 -8.08
C LYS A 276 -7.58 -23.00 -9.15
N TRP A 277 -7.01 -22.52 -10.26
CA TRP A 277 -7.76 -21.82 -11.31
C TRP A 277 -8.09 -22.68 -12.52
N ALA A 278 -7.48 -23.85 -12.66
CA ALA A 278 -7.75 -24.77 -13.74
C ALA A 278 -9.27 -25.05 -13.86
N PRO A 279 -9.82 -25.05 -15.08
CA PRO A 279 -11.26 -25.10 -15.29
C PRO A 279 -11.81 -26.45 -14.82
N SER A 280 -12.82 -26.42 -13.94
CA SER A 280 -13.52 -27.65 -13.53
C SER A 280 -14.57 -28.02 -14.58
N PRO A 281 -14.70 -29.29 -14.98
CA PRO A 281 -15.75 -29.71 -15.90
C PRO A 281 -17.14 -29.28 -15.42
N LEU A 282 -17.95 -28.74 -16.34
CA LEU A 282 -19.32 -28.26 -16.10
C LEU A 282 -19.44 -27.03 -15.16
N ALA A 283 -18.33 -26.39 -14.81
CA ALA A 283 -18.30 -25.12 -14.08
C ALA A 283 -18.40 -23.91 -15.04
N MET A 284 -18.42 -22.70 -14.49
CA MET A 284 -18.71 -21.45 -15.24
C MET A 284 -17.89 -21.31 -16.54
N HIS A 285 -16.56 -21.31 -16.49
CA HIS A 285 -15.74 -21.14 -17.70
C HIS A 285 -15.92 -22.27 -18.70
N ASP A 286 -15.97 -23.51 -18.22
CA ASP A 286 -16.09 -24.71 -19.05
C ASP A 286 -17.48 -24.85 -19.69
N ARG A 287 -18.56 -24.32 -19.06
CA ARG A 287 -19.91 -24.28 -19.65
C ARG A 287 -19.99 -23.52 -20.95
N HIS A 288 -19.11 -22.54 -21.14
CA HIS A 288 -19.09 -21.70 -22.33
C HIS A 288 -18.01 -22.10 -23.32
N THR A 289 -16.94 -22.75 -22.86
CA THR A 289 -15.73 -22.99 -23.66
C THR A 289 -15.44 -24.45 -23.95
N ASN A 290 -15.98 -25.41 -23.17
CA ASN A 290 -15.57 -26.82 -23.19
C ASN A 290 -14.05 -27.04 -23.01
N ILE A 291 -13.29 -26.05 -22.51
CA ILE A 291 -11.83 -26.09 -22.45
C ILE A 291 -11.28 -27.26 -21.62
N SER A 292 -12.02 -27.75 -20.62
CA SER A 292 -11.54 -28.90 -19.84
C SER A 292 -11.44 -30.18 -20.68
N THR A 293 -12.17 -30.28 -21.80
CA THR A 293 -12.01 -31.37 -22.78
C THR A 293 -10.66 -31.29 -23.48
N ALA A 294 -10.26 -30.10 -23.94
CA ALA A 294 -8.98 -29.89 -24.64
C ALA A 294 -7.79 -30.14 -23.70
N ILE A 295 -7.83 -29.59 -22.48
CA ILE A 295 -6.80 -29.81 -21.46
C ILE A 295 -6.66 -31.31 -21.15
N ALA A 296 -7.78 -32.02 -21.00
CA ALA A 296 -7.74 -33.44 -20.68
C ALA A 296 -7.19 -34.28 -21.85
N ARG A 297 -7.47 -33.89 -23.11
CA ARG A 297 -6.87 -34.52 -24.31
C ARG A 297 -5.36 -34.32 -24.36
N LEU A 298 -4.88 -33.11 -24.07
CA LEU A 298 -3.43 -32.81 -23.99
C LEU A 298 -2.75 -33.64 -22.89
N ILE A 299 -3.33 -33.69 -21.69
CA ILE A 299 -2.79 -34.51 -20.59
C ILE A 299 -2.75 -36.00 -20.95
N LEU A 300 -3.73 -36.51 -21.71
CA LEU A 300 -3.71 -37.89 -22.17
C LEU A 300 -2.59 -38.14 -23.19
N HIS A 301 -2.39 -37.20 -24.12
CA HIS A 301 -1.35 -37.28 -25.15
C HIS A 301 0.06 -37.20 -24.54
N ASP A 302 0.30 -36.24 -23.65
CA ASP A 302 1.63 -35.98 -23.07
C ASP A 302 1.90 -36.81 -21.81
N GLY A 303 0.85 -37.36 -21.19
CA GLY A 303 0.92 -38.11 -19.95
C GLY A 303 1.87 -39.32 -19.93
N PRO A 304 1.94 -40.15 -20.99
CA PRO A 304 2.91 -41.25 -21.11
C PRO A 304 4.37 -40.79 -21.04
N VAL A 305 4.68 -39.58 -21.55
CA VAL A 305 6.03 -38.98 -21.53
C VAL A 305 6.46 -38.60 -20.11
N LEU A 306 5.51 -38.53 -19.17
CA LEU A 306 5.70 -37.99 -17.82
C LEU A 306 5.74 -39.06 -16.73
N ALA A 307 5.80 -40.34 -17.10
CA ALA A 307 5.76 -41.48 -16.19
C ALA A 307 4.56 -41.46 -15.22
N LEU A 308 3.42 -40.90 -15.66
CA LEU A 308 2.15 -41.12 -14.97
C LEU A 308 1.93 -42.64 -14.86
N PRO A 309 1.75 -43.23 -13.66
CA PRO A 309 1.65 -44.67 -13.55
C PRO A 309 0.50 -45.17 -14.45
N SER A 310 0.79 -46.14 -15.32
CA SER A 310 -0.15 -46.67 -16.32
C SER A 310 -1.47 -47.15 -15.70
N VAL A 311 -1.44 -47.47 -14.40
CA VAL A 311 -2.57 -47.86 -13.54
C VAL A 311 -3.65 -46.76 -13.41
N TYR A 312 -3.33 -45.49 -13.65
CA TYR A 312 -4.29 -44.39 -13.54
C TYR A 312 -5.02 -44.05 -14.84
N PHE A 313 -4.50 -44.49 -16.00
CA PHE A 313 -5.17 -44.22 -17.27
C PHE A 313 -6.42 -45.10 -17.42
N PRO A 314 -7.56 -44.54 -17.86
CA PRO A 314 -8.74 -45.35 -18.10
C PRO A 314 -8.48 -46.32 -19.25
N THR A 315 -8.30 -47.62 -18.94
CA THR A 315 -8.15 -48.69 -19.95
C THR A 315 -9.31 -48.69 -20.95
N ALA A 316 -10.49 -48.24 -20.50
CA ALA A 316 -11.69 -48.07 -21.31
C ALA A 316 -11.56 -47.08 -22.49
N LEU A 317 -10.51 -46.24 -22.52
CA LEU A 317 -10.25 -45.33 -23.65
C LEU A 317 -9.48 -46.01 -24.80
N LYS A 318 -8.93 -47.22 -24.60
CA LYS A 318 -8.16 -47.92 -25.64
C LYS A 318 -9.01 -48.30 -26.86
N ASP A 319 -10.29 -48.58 -26.63
CA ASP A 319 -11.22 -49.09 -27.65
C ASP A 319 -12.24 -48.02 -28.14
N LEU A 320 -12.13 -46.79 -27.65
CA LEU A 320 -13.06 -45.70 -27.98
C LEU A 320 -12.35 -44.59 -28.76
N SER A 321 -13.00 -44.10 -29.82
CA SER A 321 -12.56 -42.86 -30.47
C SER A 321 -12.63 -41.69 -29.47
N LEU A 322 -11.56 -40.91 -29.36
CA LEU A 322 -11.46 -39.73 -28.49
C LEU A 322 -12.46 -38.61 -28.84
N GLU A 323 -13.12 -38.74 -29.98
CA GLU A 323 -14.20 -37.85 -30.44
C GLU A 323 -15.58 -38.31 -29.95
N SER A 324 -15.72 -39.56 -29.49
CA SER A 324 -16.99 -40.04 -28.94
C SER A 324 -17.38 -39.27 -27.66
N PRO A 325 -18.68 -39.00 -27.45
CA PRO A 325 -19.18 -38.43 -26.21
C PRO A 325 -18.77 -39.25 -24.97
N GLU A 326 -18.79 -40.57 -25.10
CA GLU A 326 -18.44 -41.51 -24.02
C GLU A 326 -16.95 -41.37 -23.62
N ALA A 327 -16.03 -41.36 -24.59
CA ALA A 327 -14.61 -41.14 -24.30
C ALA A 327 -14.37 -39.76 -23.67
N THR A 328 -15.06 -38.73 -24.16
CA THR A 328 -14.95 -37.36 -23.64
C THR A 328 -15.38 -37.27 -22.17
N ASP A 329 -16.49 -37.93 -21.79
CA ASP A 329 -16.96 -37.95 -20.40
C ASP A 329 -16.00 -38.71 -19.47
N ILE A 330 -15.49 -39.86 -19.92
CA ILE A 330 -14.47 -40.63 -19.18
C ILE A 330 -13.23 -39.77 -18.95
N LEU A 331 -12.75 -39.09 -20.00
CA LEU A 331 -11.54 -38.29 -19.97
C LEU A 331 -11.67 -37.06 -19.06
N ARG A 332 -12.79 -36.35 -19.12
CA ARG A 332 -13.08 -35.21 -18.23
C ARG A 332 -13.23 -35.66 -16.78
N SER A 333 -13.81 -36.84 -16.55
CA SER A 333 -13.87 -37.46 -15.23
C SER A 333 -12.48 -37.79 -14.69
N PHE A 334 -11.60 -38.33 -15.55
CA PHE A 334 -10.20 -38.60 -15.23
C PHE A 334 -9.47 -37.31 -14.83
N TYR A 335 -9.50 -36.28 -15.67
CA TYR A 335 -8.88 -34.98 -15.41
C TYR A 335 -9.34 -34.39 -14.05
N ARG A 336 -10.64 -34.40 -13.76
CA ARG A 336 -11.16 -33.91 -12.48
C ARG A 336 -10.70 -34.75 -11.29
N ARG A 337 -10.82 -36.08 -11.39
CA ARG A 337 -10.62 -36.99 -10.25
C ARG A 337 -9.14 -37.20 -9.94
N TRP A 338 -8.34 -37.42 -10.97
CA TRP A 338 -6.95 -37.86 -10.84
C TRP A 338 -5.93 -36.75 -10.98
N ILE A 339 -6.26 -35.63 -11.62
CA ILE A 339 -5.34 -34.49 -11.75
C ILE A 339 -5.76 -33.36 -10.80
N LEU A 340 -6.96 -32.80 -10.99
CA LEU A 340 -7.36 -31.60 -10.25
C LEU A 340 -7.56 -31.82 -8.75
N THR A 341 -8.28 -32.87 -8.35
CA THR A 341 -8.59 -33.15 -6.94
C THR A 341 -7.32 -33.28 -6.07
N PRO A 342 -6.37 -34.19 -6.38
CA PRO A 342 -5.11 -34.30 -5.64
C PRO A 342 -4.26 -33.03 -5.65
N LEU A 343 -4.10 -32.36 -6.81
CA LEU A 343 -3.30 -31.13 -6.87
C LEU A 343 -3.91 -30.00 -6.03
N ARG A 344 -5.24 -29.83 -6.04
CA ARG A 344 -5.93 -28.83 -5.21
C ARG A 344 -5.85 -29.16 -3.72
N ALA A 345 -5.89 -30.43 -3.36
CA ALA A 345 -5.68 -30.87 -1.98
C ALA A 345 -4.25 -30.56 -1.51
N ALA A 346 -3.24 -30.85 -2.33
CA ALA A 346 -1.84 -30.53 -2.04
C ALA A 346 -1.60 -29.01 -1.94
N THR A 347 -2.26 -28.22 -2.79
CA THR A 347 -2.20 -26.74 -2.77
C THR A 347 -2.84 -26.14 -1.51
N ARG A 348 -3.64 -26.91 -0.75
CA ARG A 348 -4.37 -26.46 0.46
C ARG A 348 -5.18 -25.19 0.22
N VAL A 349 -5.99 -25.21 -0.85
CA VAL A 349 -6.83 -24.07 -1.24
C VAL A 349 -7.79 -23.70 -0.10
N PRO A 350 -7.74 -22.45 0.44
CA PRO A 350 -8.52 -22.07 1.63
C PRO A 350 -10.02 -22.29 1.45
N GLU A 351 -10.57 -21.96 0.27
CA GLU A 351 -11.99 -22.08 -0.02
C GLU A 351 -12.49 -23.54 0.11
N MET A 352 -11.67 -24.53 -0.28
CA MET A 352 -11.99 -25.94 -0.12
C MET A 352 -11.99 -26.33 1.35
N LEU A 353 -10.91 -26.00 2.06
CA LEU A 353 -10.74 -26.34 3.49
C LEU A 353 -11.86 -25.74 4.35
N MET A 354 -12.17 -24.46 4.12
CA MET A 354 -13.27 -23.75 4.78
C MET A 354 -14.62 -24.44 4.51
N SER A 355 -14.91 -24.80 3.25
CA SER A 355 -16.17 -25.46 2.89
C SER A 355 -16.34 -26.86 3.50
N THR A 356 -15.23 -27.54 3.77
CA THR A 356 -15.20 -28.86 4.44
C THR A 356 -15.03 -28.76 5.95
N ASN A 357 -15.11 -27.55 6.52
CA ASN A 357 -14.90 -27.28 7.95
C ASN A 357 -13.52 -27.73 8.49
N ARG A 358 -12.50 -27.78 7.63
CA ARG A 358 -11.11 -28.19 7.94
C ARG A 358 -10.22 -26.98 8.18
N TRP A 359 -10.57 -26.16 9.17
CA TRP A 359 -9.88 -24.89 9.46
C TRP A 359 -8.43 -25.08 9.93
N ALA A 360 -8.18 -26.13 10.74
CA ALA A 360 -6.85 -26.49 11.23
C ALA A 360 -5.81 -26.76 10.13
N ASP A 361 -6.24 -27.13 8.93
CA ASP A 361 -5.35 -27.43 7.81
C ASP A 361 -4.93 -26.18 7.01
N ILE A 362 -5.53 -25.01 7.30
CA ILE A 362 -5.30 -23.77 6.53
C ILE A 362 -3.90 -23.23 6.86
N PRO A 363 -3.03 -23.05 5.84
CA PRO A 363 -1.72 -22.43 6.02
C PRO A 363 -1.81 -20.91 5.86
N TYR A 364 -2.00 -20.16 6.96
CA TYR A 364 -2.21 -18.71 6.92
C TYR A 364 -1.12 -17.93 6.17
N ASN A 365 0.14 -18.36 6.27
CA ASN A 365 1.29 -17.79 5.56
C ASN A 365 1.18 -17.86 4.03
N ARG A 366 0.38 -18.78 3.48
CA ARG A 366 0.15 -18.92 2.03
C ARG A 366 -1.17 -18.31 1.57
N VAL A 367 -2.02 -17.87 2.49
CA VAL A 367 -3.31 -17.26 2.14
C VAL A 367 -3.07 -15.89 1.52
N GLY A 368 -3.46 -15.73 0.26
CA GLY A 368 -3.29 -14.45 -0.44
C GLY A 368 -4.01 -13.28 0.26
N LYS A 369 -3.41 -12.10 0.22
CA LYS A 369 -3.89 -10.87 0.91
C LYS A 369 -5.38 -10.56 0.74
N VAL A 370 -5.91 -10.74 -0.48
CA VAL A 370 -7.34 -10.50 -0.76
C VAL A 370 -8.24 -11.53 -0.08
N CYS A 371 -7.84 -12.80 -0.05
CA CYS A 371 -8.56 -13.85 0.66
C CYS A 371 -8.54 -13.61 2.16
N MET A 372 -7.38 -13.19 2.69
CA MET A 372 -7.19 -12.82 4.10
C MET A 372 -8.17 -11.73 4.51
N LYS A 373 -8.19 -10.60 3.79
CA LYS A 373 -9.08 -9.48 4.08
C LYS A 373 -10.57 -9.85 4.01
N LYS A 374 -10.96 -10.70 3.06
CA LYS A 374 -12.38 -11.06 2.86
C LYS A 374 -12.90 -12.05 3.90
N ASN A 375 -12.05 -12.94 4.38
CA ASN A 375 -12.45 -14.04 5.26
C ASN A 375 -11.89 -13.90 6.68
N GLU A 376 -11.29 -12.77 7.01
CA GLU A 376 -10.66 -12.46 8.31
C GLU A 376 -11.55 -12.88 9.49
N TYR A 377 -12.79 -12.39 9.50
CA TYR A 377 -13.78 -12.75 10.51
C TYR A 377 -14.04 -14.26 10.61
N ARG A 378 -14.07 -14.97 9.48
CA ARG A 378 -14.31 -16.43 9.46
C ARG A 378 -13.11 -17.20 9.98
N PHE A 379 -11.89 -16.75 9.71
CA PHE A 379 -10.70 -17.38 10.26
C PHE A 379 -10.68 -17.24 11.77
N PHE A 380 -10.97 -16.05 12.29
CA PHE A 380 -11.06 -15.85 13.73
C PHE A 380 -12.20 -16.65 14.38
N LEU A 381 -13.38 -16.71 13.75
CA LEU A 381 -14.53 -17.43 14.29
C LEU A 381 -14.28 -18.94 14.47
N HIS A 382 -13.51 -19.56 13.56
CA HIS A 382 -13.35 -21.02 13.51
C HIS A 382 -11.98 -21.52 13.98
N ASP A 383 -10.96 -20.67 14.02
CA ASP A 383 -9.60 -21.01 14.48
C ASP A 383 -8.94 -19.78 15.13
N PRO A 384 -9.48 -19.31 16.28
CA PRO A 384 -9.06 -18.05 16.89
C PRO A 384 -7.59 -18.06 17.32
N GLU A 385 -7.13 -19.14 17.95
CA GLU A 385 -5.78 -19.24 18.54
C GLU A 385 -4.68 -19.13 17.48
N ARG A 386 -4.69 -20.00 16.46
CA ARG A 386 -3.67 -19.98 15.39
C ARG A 386 -3.76 -18.72 14.54
N PHE A 387 -4.97 -18.19 14.33
CA PHE A 387 -5.14 -16.98 13.56
C PHE A 387 -4.56 -15.76 14.30
N GLN A 388 -4.78 -15.66 15.60
CA GLN A 388 -4.19 -14.60 16.42
C GLN A 388 -2.67 -14.73 16.50
N GLU A 389 -2.13 -15.93 16.68
CA GLU A 389 -0.69 -16.18 16.64
C GLU A 389 -0.09 -15.72 15.31
N TYR A 390 -0.76 -16.02 14.19
CA TYR A 390 -0.35 -15.54 12.88
C TYR A 390 -0.36 -14.00 12.79
N LEU A 391 -1.39 -13.32 13.30
CA LEU A 391 -1.43 -11.85 13.32
C LEU A 391 -0.30 -11.27 14.17
N VAL A 392 -0.01 -11.86 15.34
CA VAL A 392 1.13 -11.48 16.19
C VAL A 392 2.46 -11.68 15.46
N SER A 393 2.63 -12.79 14.73
CA SER A 393 3.85 -13.04 13.95
C SER A 393 4.08 -11.98 12.85
N ILE A 394 3.00 -11.49 12.24
CA ILE A 394 3.08 -10.40 11.26
C ILE A 394 3.46 -9.08 11.93
N ASP A 395 2.87 -8.77 13.09
CA ASP A 395 3.17 -7.53 13.82
C ASP A 395 4.64 -7.51 14.27
N LYS A 396 5.17 -8.65 14.73
CA LYS A 396 6.60 -8.83 15.03
C LYS A 396 7.50 -8.67 13.80
N GLY A 397 7.05 -9.13 12.64
CA GLY A 397 7.82 -9.10 11.38
C GLY A 397 7.72 -7.78 10.61
N ARG A 398 6.71 -6.94 10.88
CA ARG A 398 6.71 -5.55 10.41
C ARG A 398 7.80 -4.84 11.18
N ARG A 399 8.74 -4.19 10.48
CA ARG A 399 9.66 -3.22 11.09
C ARG A 399 8.82 -2.39 12.06
N ARG A 400 9.11 -2.53 13.35
CA ARG A 400 8.51 -1.72 14.40
C ARG A 400 8.61 -0.27 13.96
N ARG A 401 7.59 0.53 14.31
CA ARG A 401 7.65 1.99 14.15
C ARG A 401 8.97 2.52 14.73
N PRO A 402 9.43 3.71 14.30
CA PRO A 402 10.84 4.14 14.28
C PRO A 402 11.63 4.10 15.59
N VAL A 403 11.05 3.70 16.72
CA VAL A 403 11.70 3.67 18.04
C VAL A 403 12.91 2.71 18.06
N ASP A 404 12.86 1.58 17.34
CA ASP A 404 13.97 0.60 17.31
C ASP A 404 14.98 0.83 16.17
N SER A 405 14.56 1.47 15.06
CA SER A 405 15.42 1.64 13.87
C SER A 405 16.15 2.98 13.83
N VAL A 406 15.77 3.91 14.69
CA VAL A 406 16.45 5.18 14.85
C VAL A 406 17.43 4.99 15.99
N THR A 407 18.72 4.94 15.65
CA THR A 407 19.82 5.20 16.60
C THR A 407 19.33 6.25 17.60
N ALA A 408 19.41 5.95 18.89
CA ALA A 408 18.97 6.76 20.05
C ALA A 408 19.45 8.22 20.07
N ALA A 409 20.13 8.69 19.02
CA ALA A 409 20.68 10.00 18.78
C ALA A 409 19.84 10.93 17.87
N THR A 410 18.62 10.55 17.42
CA THR A 410 17.94 11.30 16.33
C THR A 410 16.60 11.96 16.69
N LEU A 411 15.90 11.55 17.75
CA LEU A 411 14.63 12.20 18.11
C LEU A 411 14.87 13.48 18.89
N GLN A 412 14.23 14.57 18.45
CA GLN A 412 14.27 15.85 19.13
C GLN A 412 13.36 15.83 20.38
N PRO A 413 13.55 16.73 21.36
CA PRO A 413 12.78 16.73 22.61
C PRO A 413 11.25 16.73 22.40
N HIS A 414 10.75 17.54 21.48
CA HIS A 414 9.32 17.63 21.17
C HIS A 414 8.76 16.36 20.49
N GLU A 415 9.60 15.64 19.73
CA GLU A 415 9.23 14.36 19.11
C GLU A 415 9.14 13.25 20.16
N LEU A 416 10.08 13.21 21.12
CA LEU A 416 10.05 12.27 22.25
C LEU A 416 8.80 12.45 23.11
N ILE A 417 8.49 13.70 23.48
CA ILE A 417 7.27 14.03 24.24
C ILE A 417 6.03 13.68 23.43
N GLY A 418 6.04 13.95 22.12
CA GLY A 418 4.98 13.53 21.20
C GLY A 418 4.75 12.02 21.26
N GLU A 419 5.77 11.22 20.93
CA GLU A 419 5.67 9.76 20.94
C GLU A 419 5.18 9.24 22.30
N LEU A 420 5.71 9.76 23.42
CA LEU A 420 5.29 9.36 24.75
C LEU A 420 3.83 9.74 25.08
N ALA A 421 3.38 10.92 24.68
CA ALA A 421 2.00 11.37 24.89
C ALA A 421 1.01 10.50 24.11
N TRP A 422 1.39 10.10 22.89
CA TRP A 422 0.59 9.32 21.96
C TRP A 422 0.74 7.81 22.08
N LEU A 423 1.67 7.34 22.90
CA LEU A 423 1.99 5.93 23.05
C LEU A 423 0.77 5.16 23.58
N ARG A 424 0.05 4.52 22.66
CA ARG A 424 -1.13 3.70 22.93
C ARG A 424 -1.23 2.57 21.93
N ALA A 425 -1.68 1.41 22.41
CA ALA A 425 -1.95 0.28 21.56
C ALA A 425 -3.17 0.59 20.67
N PRO A 426 -3.06 0.49 19.33
CA PRO A 426 -4.20 0.68 18.45
C PRO A 426 -5.21 -0.45 18.69
N TYR A 427 -6.45 -0.07 18.99
CA TYR A 427 -7.52 -1.01 19.28
C TYR A 427 -7.67 -2.06 18.18
N THR A 428 -7.77 -3.32 18.59
CA THR A 428 -8.11 -4.43 17.71
C THR A 428 -9.16 -5.34 18.37
N ALA A 429 -10.01 -5.94 17.54
CA ALA A 429 -11.02 -6.90 18.00
C ALA A 429 -10.43 -8.25 18.42
N TYR A 430 -9.10 -8.43 18.36
CA TYR A 430 -8.40 -9.68 18.63
C TYR A 430 -7.69 -9.62 20.00
N PRO A 431 -8.19 -10.31 21.04
CA PRO A 431 -7.63 -10.22 22.40
C PRO A 431 -6.11 -10.45 22.53
N GLU A 432 -5.57 -11.52 21.94
CA GLU A 432 -4.13 -11.83 22.06
C GLU A 432 -3.25 -10.82 21.30
N LEU A 433 -3.73 -10.29 20.18
CA LEU A 433 -3.02 -9.23 19.45
C LEU A 433 -3.09 -7.90 20.22
N GLN A 434 -4.22 -7.61 20.87
CA GLN A 434 -4.38 -6.43 21.73
C GLN A 434 -3.40 -6.49 22.90
N LYS A 435 -3.35 -7.62 23.62
CA LYS A 435 -2.38 -7.86 24.70
C LYS A 435 -0.94 -7.70 24.22
N HIS A 436 -0.60 -8.26 23.05
CA HIS A 436 0.74 -8.13 22.49
C HIS A 436 1.12 -6.67 22.24
N ARG A 437 0.20 -5.89 21.65
CA ARG A 437 0.43 -4.46 21.38
C ARG A 437 0.49 -3.61 22.63
N GLU A 438 -0.31 -3.92 23.64
CA GLU A 438 -0.25 -3.28 24.95
C GLU A 438 1.09 -3.58 25.64
N ALA A 439 1.56 -4.83 25.59
CA ALA A 439 2.86 -5.19 26.14
C ALA A 439 4.01 -4.45 25.46
N LEU A 440 3.99 -4.31 24.12
CA LEU A 440 4.98 -3.50 23.38
C LEU A 440 4.98 -2.04 23.84
N VAL A 441 3.80 -1.44 24.03
CA VAL A 441 3.68 -0.07 24.53
C VAL A 441 4.26 0.08 25.93
N GLU A 442 4.07 -0.90 26.80
CA GLU A 442 4.67 -0.88 28.14
C GLU A 442 6.19 -1.12 28.14
N GLU A 443 6.72 -1.85 27.13
CA GLU A 443 8.16 -1.97 26.90
C GLU A 443 8.78 -0.66 26.36
N ASP A 444 8.08 0.04 25.46
CA ASP A 444 8.57 1.28 24.83
C ASP A 444 8.57 2.48 25.81
N ARG A 445 7.66 2.50 26.78
CA ARG A 445 7.51 3.59 27.77
C ARG A 445 8.82 3.90 28.53
N PRO A 446 9.48 2.94 29.22
CA PRO A 446 10.71 3.22 29.94
C PRO A 446 11.88 3.62 29.01
N VAL A 447 11.89 3.13 27.76
CA VAL A 447 12.92 3.50 26.77
C VAL A 447 12.83 4.99 26.44
N LEU A 448 11.62 5.50 26.17
CA LEU A 448 11.40 6.92 25.90
C LEU A 448 11.74 7.80 27.10
N GLU A 449 11.41 7.36 28.32
CA GLU A 449 11.78 8.09 29.54
C GLU A 449 13.29 8.15 29.74
N GLU A 450 14.01 7.07 29.46
CA GLU A 450 15.48 7.04 29.58
C GLU A 450 16.16 7.92 28.52
N GLN A 451 15.63 7.93 27.29
CA GLN A 451 16.07 8.86 26.24
C GLN A 451 15.88 10.33 26.67
N TRP A 452 14.73 10.67 27.26
CA TRP A 452 14.50 12.01 27.80
C TRP A 452 15.50 12.38 28.90
N LYS A 453 15.77 11.48 29.85
CA LYS A 453 16.77 11.72 30.91
C LYS A 453 18.15 12.01 30.32
N THR A 454 18.53 11.28 29.27
CA THR A 454 19.80 11.47 28.56
C THR A 454 19.87 12.89 27.95
N VAL A 455 18.79 13.33 27.27
CA VAL A 455 18.70 14.70 26.72
C VAL A 455 18.90 15.76 27.80
N VAL A 456 18.20 15.63 28.94
CA VAL A 456 18.28 16.59 30.04
C VAL A 456 19.67 16.59 30.68
N GLN A 457 20.28 15.42 30.83
CA GLN A 457 21.62 15.29 31.40
C GLN A 457 22.69 15.93 30.50
N ASN A 458 22.62 15.71 29.18
CA ASN A 458 23.52 16.34 28.22
C ASN A 458 23.42 17.88 28.27
N LEU A 459 22.20 18.42 28.37
CA LEU A 459 21.97 19.87 28.48
C LEU A 459 22.48 20.43 29.81
N ARG A 460 22.37 19.65 30.90
CA ARG A 460 22.91 20.03 32.22
C ARG A 460 24.43 20.11 32.21
N GLU A 461 25.09 19.20 31.50
CA GLU A 461 26.55 19.19 31.33
C GLU A 461 27.04 20.32 30.42
N ALA A 462 26.30 20.62 29.35
CA ALA A 462 26.62 21.71 28.44
C ALA A 462 26.48 23.11 29.08
N ARG A 463 25.73 23.24 30.18
CA ARG A 463 25.45 24.52 30.89
C ARG A 463 24.92 25.64 29.98
N THR A 464 24.25 25.28 28.90
CA THR A 464 23.84 26.23 27.85
C THR A 464 22.75 27.20 28.32
N VAL A 465 21.85 26.72 29.18
CA VAL A 465 20.65 27.44 29.65
C VAL A 465 20.58 27.35 31.18
N GLU A 466 21.31 28.24 31.86
CA GLU A 466 21.25 28.38 33.32
C GLU A 466 20.39 29.59 33.73
N ASN A 467 19.76 29.48 34.90
CA ASN A 467 18.94 30.52 35.54
C ASN A 467 17.87 31.11 34.59
N ALA A 468 17.08 30.24 33.96
CA ALA A 468 15.99 30.64 33.08
C ALA A 468 14.68 29.96 33.47
N ILE A 469 13.56 30.63 33.20
CA ILE A 469 12.21 30.11 33.45
C ILE A 469 11.35 30.24 32.20
N ALA A 470 10.39 29.34 32.05
CA ALA A 470 9.41 29.37 30.97
C ALA A 470 8.10 30.00 31.42
N VAL A 471 7.55 30.88 30.58
CA VAL A 471 6.12 31.18 30.50
C VAL A 471 5.57 30.33 29.37
N LEU A 472 4.79 29.31 29.74
CA LEU A 472 4.31 28.28 28.82
C LEU A 472 2.92 28.65 28.29
N ASP A 473 2.75 28.78 26.98
CA ASP A 473 1.43 28.78 26.35
C ASP A 473 1.08 27.35 25.89
N ALA A 474 0.02 26.79 26.45
CA ALA A 474 -0.63 25.58 25.95
C ALA A 474 -2.15 25.79 25.81
N SER A 475 -2.54 27.03 25.49
CA SER A 475 -3.92 27.39 25.19
C SER A 475 -4.41 26.68 23.92
N GLY A 476 -5.73 26.66 23.72
CA GLY A 476 -6.33 25.92 22.61
C GLY A 476 -5.85 26.30 21.20
N SER A 477 -5.23 27.47 21.00
CA SER A 477 -4.65 27.87 19.72
C SER A 477 -3.34 27.16 19.39
N MET A 478 -2.54 26.82 20.42
CA MET A 478 -1.32 26.00 20.34
C MET A 478 -1.60 24.56 19.89
N GLY A 479 -2.89 24.16 19.89
CA GLY A 479 -3.35 22.80 19.67
C GLY A 479 -3.42 22.00 20.96
N ALA A 480 -3.92 20.76 20.86
CA ALA A 480 -3.97 19.85 22.00
C ALA A 480 -2.75 18.91 22.01
N MET A 481 -2.28 18.53 23.20
CA MET A 481 -1.22 17.52 23.41
C MET A 481 -1.55 16.17 22.75
N GLY A 482 -2.83 15.93 22.45
CA GLY A 482 -3.36 14.78 21.72
C GLY A 482 -4.03 15.15 20.39
N CYS A 483 -3.55 16.16 19.66
CA CYS A 483 -3.93 16.43 18.27
C CYS A 483 -2.69 16.59 17.38
N LEU A 484 -2.75 16.14 16.13
CA LEU A 484 -1.75 16.42 15.09
C LEU A 484 -2.35 17.48 14.16
N LYS A 485 -1.56 18.49 13.75
CA LYS A 485 -2.02 19.45 12.73
C LYS A 485 -2.16 18.71 11.40
N TYR A 486 -3.34 18.82 10.78
CA TYR A 486 -3.56 18.36 9.42
C TYR A 486 -3.09 19.45 8.45
N HIS A 487 -2.12 19.14 7.60
CA HIS A 487 -1.80 19.96 6.44
C HIS A 487 -2.20 19.20 5.18
N GLY A 488 -3.23 19.71 4.47
CA GLY A 488 -3.47 19.38 3.07
C GLY A 488 -4.85 18.81 2.71
N ARG A 489 -5.33 19.22 1.53
CA ARG A 489 -6.45 18.63 0.77
C ARG A 489 -6.05 17.34 0.03
N ASP A 490 -4.77 16.98 0.07
CA ASP A 490 -4.21 15.80 -0.58
C ASP A 490 -3.90 14.71 0.47
N ARG A 491 -4.22 13.47 0.12
CA ARG A 491 -4.17 12.28 1.01
C ARG A 491 -2.75 11.80 1.35
N ASN A 492 -1.75 12.68 1.29
CA ASN A 492 -0.41 12.37 1.79
C ASN A 492 -0.32 12.83 3.24
N GLU A 493 -0.50 11.87 4.14
CA GLU A 493 -0.50 11.99 5.60
C GLU A 493 0.89 12.45 6.10
N THR A 494 1.17 13.75 6.05
CA THR A 494 2.34 14.32 6.74
C THR A 494 1.84 14.93 8.04
N TYR A 495 2.07 14.22 9.14
CA TYR A 495 1.69 14.66 10.47
C TYR A 495 2.66 15.76 10.91
N VAL A 496 2.17 16.99 11.07
CA VAL A 496 2.94 18.09 11.64
C VAL A 496 2.63 18.17 13.13
N HIS A 497 3.68 18.22 13.95
CA HIS A 497 3.55 18.41 15.41
C HIS A 497 2.79 19.70 15.71
N THR A 498 1.90 19.67 16.69
CA THR A 498 1.23 20.87 17.21
C THR A 498 2.23 21.75 17.95
N ASP A 499 2.03 23.08 17.93
CA ASP A 499 2.95 24.06 18.52
C ASP A 499 3.05 23.90 20.06
N VAL A 500 2.05 23.27 20.68
CA VAL A 500 2.05 22.89 22.10
C VAL A 500 3.17 21.90 22.46
N LEU A 501 3.56 20.98 21.57
CA LEU A 501 4.60 19.99 21.85
C LEU A 501 6.00 20.63 22.04
N PRO A 502 6.50 21.50 21.13
CA PRO A 502 7.73 22.23 21.38
C PRO A 502 7.61 23.14 22.60
N ALA A 503 6.49 23.85 22.81
CA ALA A 503 6.28 24.69 23.99
C ALA A 503 6.46 23.92 25.31
N VAL A 504 5.75 22.78 25.45
CA VAL A 504 5.80 21.92 26.64
C VAL A 504 7.18 21.31 26.81
N SER A 505 7.79 20.77 25.75
CA SER A 505 9.10 20.12 25.84
C SER A 505 10.21 21.09 26.25
N LEU A 506 10.25 22.29 25.69
CA LEU A 506 11.23 23.32 26.04
C LEU A 506 11.02 23.86 27.46
N SER A 507 9.77 24.07 27.85
CA SER A 507 9.42 24.51 29.21
C SER A 507 9.82 23.47 30.25
N LEU A 508 9.61 22.19 29.95
CA LEU A 508 9.98 21.08 30.82
C LEU A 508 11.49 20.97 30.99
N ILE A 509 12.26 21.14 29.90
CA ILE A 509 13.73 21.21 29.96
C ILE A 509 14.18 22.34 30.89
N LEU A 510 13.65 23.56 30.71
CA LEU A 510 14.01 24.70 31.56
C LEU A 510 13.69 24.44 33.03
N ALA A 511 12.50 23.90 33.32
CA ALA A 511 12.09 23.59 34.68
C ALA A 511 12.95 22.50 35.35
N GLN A 512 13.45 21.52 34.59
CA GLN A 512 14.32 20.44 35.09
C GLN A 512 15.81 20.84 35.21
N LEU A 513 16.23 21.88 34.50
CA LEU A 513 17.56 22.48 34.60
C LEU A 513 17.63 23.59 35.67
N ALA A 514 16.51 24.26 35.95
CA ALA A 514 16.44 25.34 36.91
C ALA A 514 16.70 24.88 38.36
N LYS A 515 17.44 25.70 39.11
CA LYS A 515 17.65 25.51 40.54
C LYS A 515 16.39 25.93 41.32
N PRO A 516 16.09 25.32 42.49
CA PRO A 516 15.06 25.83 43.39
C PRO A 516 15.32 27.31 43.75
N PRO A 517 14.29 28.18 43.82
CA PRO A 517 12.85 27.88 43.79
C PRO A 517 12.22 27.80 42.39
N PHE A 518 12.99 27.97 41.31
CA PHE A 518 12.48 28.14 39.95
C PHE A 518 12.28 26.82 39.16
N ASN A 519 12.18 25.68 39.84
CA ASN A 519 12.01 24.36 39.23
C ASN A 519 10.55 24.11 38.78
N GLY A 520 10.04 24.98 37.92
CA GLY A 520 8.66 25.04 37.47
C GLY A 520 8.49 25.88 36.21
N PHE A 521 7.25 26.18 35.86
CA PHE A 521 6.89 27.09 34.77
C PHE A 521 5.82 28.08 35.24
N ILE A 522 5.66 29.16 34.49
CA ILE A 522 4.64 30.19 34.74
C ILE A 522 3.51 30.02 33.72
N THR A 523 2.26 30.14 34.16
CA THR A 523 1.12 29.98 33.26
C THR A 523 0.97 31.17 32.29
N PHE A 524 0.63 30.92 31.03
CA PHE A 524 0.25 31.96 30.08
C PHE A 524 -1.22 32.38 30.32
N SER A 525 -1.39 33.36 31.20
CA SER A 525 -2.69 33.83 31.72
C SER A 525 -2.64 35.31 32.08
N GLN A 526 -3.80 35.98 32.13
CA GLN A 526 -3.92 37.33 32.70
C GLN A 526 -3.59 37.36 34.19
N ASP A 527 -3.85 36.25 34.86
CA ASP A 527 -3.45 35.99 36.23
C ASP A 527 -2.42 34.84 36.20
N PRO A 528 -1.14 35.15 35.96
CA PRO A 528 -0.11 34.13 35.81
C PRO A 528 0.23 33.51 37.17
N GLU A 529 0.36 32.19 37.19
CA GLU A 529 0.68 31.40 38.38
C GLU A 529 1.98 30.63 38.16
N PHE A 530 2.79 30.49 39.22
CA PHE A 530 3.94 29.59 39.21
C PHE A 530 3.51 28.16 39.53
N VAL A 531 3.68 27.26 38.56
CA VAL A 531 3.41 25.84 38.71
C VAL A 531 4.73 25.11 38.90
N LYS A 532 4.97 24.67 40.15
CA LYS A 532 6.14 23.86 40.50
C LYS A 532 5.97 22.43 39.99
N LEU A 533 7.00 21.89 39.34
CA LEU A 533 6.98 20.49 38.92
C LEU A 533 7.21 19.56 40.12
N ASP A 534 6.44 18.48 40.16
CA ASP A 534 6.59 17.42 41.15
C ASP A 534 7.68 16.43 40.71
N PRO A 535 8.82 16.33 41.43
CA PRO A 535 9.90 15.41 41.07
C PRO A 535 9.53 13.93 41.24
N GLY A 536 8.41 13.61 41.93
CA GLY A 536 7.94 12.24 42.12
C GLY A 536 7.13 11.67 40.96
N LYS A 537 6.68 12.49 40.01
CA LYS A 537 5.84 12.07 38.88
C LYS A 537 6.65 11.51 37.71
N ARG A 538 6.05 10.60 36.95
CA ARG A 538 6.64 10.11 35.69
C ARG A 538 6.55 11.18 34.61
N LEU A 539 7.45 11.12 33.63
CA LEU A 539 7.55 12.10 32.55
C LEU A 539 6.21 12.33 31.85
N ARG A 540 5.50 11.25 31.51
CA ARG A 540 4.19 11.35 30.85
C ARG A 540 3.15 12.07 31.70
N GLU A 541 3.14 11.81 33.00
CA GLU A 541 2.19 12.44 33.93
C GLU A 541 2.49 13.94 34.05
N THR A 542 3.77 14.30 34.22
CA THR A 542 4.22 15.70 34.22
C THR A 542 3.82 16.43 32.95
N VAL A 543 4.03 15.81 31.78
CA VAL A 543 3.67 16.37 30.47
C VAL A 543 2.16 16.59 30.35
N MET A 544 1.35 15.65 30.84
CA MET A 544 -0.11 15.78 30.81
C MET A 544 -0.60 16.84 31.80
N ASP A 545 0.01 16.93 32.99
CA ASP A 545 -0.31 17.97 33.98
C ASP A 545 0.04 19.36 33.45
N MET A 546 1.19 19.52 32.80
CA MET A 546 1.54 20.75 32.09
C MET A 546 0.47 21.09 31.07
N GLY A 547 0.10 20.16 30.18
CA GLY A 547 -0.94 20.40 29.17
C GLY A 547 -2.30 20.80 29.74
N ASN A 548 -2.64 20.38 30.97
CA ASN A 548 -3.93 20.62 31.62
C ASN A 548 -3.96 21.80 32.59
N ALA A 549 -2.86 22.54 32.75
CA ALA A 549 -2.83 23.74 33.59
C ALA A 549 -3.80 24.82 33.07
N PRO A 550 -4.23 25.78 33.91
CA PRO A 550 -5.21 26.79 33.51
C PRO A 550 -4.60 27.79 32.51
N TRP A 551 -4.88 27.58 31.22
CA TRP A 551 -4.41 28.43 30.12
C TRP A 551 -5.46 29.45 29.69
N GLN A 552 -5.03 30.69 29.43
CA GLN A 552 -5.86 31.73 28.82
C GLN A 552 -5.25 32.20 27.50
N ARG A 553 -5.87 33.18 26.85
CA ARG A 553 -5.48 33.64 25.50
C ARG A 553 -4.43 34.76 25.51
N ASN A 554 -4.14 35.34 26.67
CA ASN A 554 -3.18 36.43 26.80
C ASN A 554 -2.44 36.35 28.14
N VAL A 555 -1.26 36.96 28.18
CA VAL A 555 -0.40 37.00 29.37
C VAL A 555 -0.15 38.43 29.81
N ASP A 556 -0.26 38.68 31.11
CA ASP A 556 0.20 39.94 31.69
C ASP A 556 1.67 39.81 32.10
N LEU A 557 2.57 40.31 31.24
CA LEU A 557 4.00 40.29 31.54
C LEU A 557 4.36 41.14 32.76
N TYR A 558 3.64 42.22 33.07
CA TYR A 558 3.90 42.96 34.32
C TYR A 558 3.63 42.08 35.53
N ALA A 559 2.51 41.36 35.53
CA ALA A 559 2.17 40.41 36.59
C ALA A 559 3.19 39.27 36.72
N VAL A 560 3.70 38.73 35.61
CA VAL A 560 4.77 37.71 35.63
C VAL A 560 5.98 38.19 36.43
N PHE A 561 6.45 39.43 36.21
CA PHE A 561 7.61 39.94 36.94
C PHE A 561 7.28 40.37 38.37
N MET A 562 6.19 41.12 38.56
CA MET A 562 5.88 41.79 39.82
C MET A 562 5.09 40.94 40.82
N HIS A 563 4.27 40.02 40.35
CA HIS A 563 3.40 39.19 41.19
C HIS A 563 3.89 37.76 41.32
N VAL A 564 4.72 37.27 40.38
CA VAL A 564 5.24 35.90 40.41
C VAL A 564 6.74 35.86 40.69
N ILE A 565 7.58 36.39 39.79
CA ILE A 565 9.04 36.22 39.87
C ILE A 565 9.64 36.95 41.08
N LEU A 566 9.37 38.25 41.22
CA LEU A 566 9.98 39.07 42.26
C LEU A 566 9.55 38.62 43.67
N PRO A 567 8.25 38.37 43.96
CA PRO A 567 7.83 37.84 45.25
C PRO A 567 8.45 36.48 45.56
N LEU A 568 8.49 35.57 44.59
CA LEU A 568 9.10 34.24 44.76
C LEU A 568 10.59 34.35 45.11
N ALA A 569 11.32 35.29 44.48
CA ALA A 569 12.73 35.53 44.76
C ALA A 569 12.96 36.12 46.16
N ILE A 570 12.12 37.07 46.58
CA ILE A 570 12.20 37.70 47.91
C ILE A 570 11.86 36.68 49.00
N GLU A 571 10.77 35.93 48.85
CA GLU A 571 10.29 34.95 49.83
C GLU A 571 11.35 33.86 50.07
N ASN A 572 11.99 33.39 49.00
CA ASN A 572 13.01 32.35 49.07
C ASN A 572 14.44 32.89 49.31
N LYS A 573 14.61 34.21 49.50
CA LYS A 573 15.91 34.87 49.73
C LYS A 573 16.98 34.47 48.70
N VAL A 574 16.60 34.50 47.42
CA VAL A 574 17.47 34.12 46.32
C VAL A 574 18.72 35.02 46.29
N LYS A 575 19.91 34.45 46.04
CA LYS A 575 21.11 35.27 45.88
C LYS A 575 21.07 36.00 44.53
N PRO A 576 21.58 37.24 44.41
CA PRO A 576 21.60 37.94 43.13
C PRO A 576 22.23 37.13 41.99
N GLU A 577 23.24 36.31 42.28
CA GLU A 577 23.92 35.42 41.32
C GLU A 577 23.04 34.26 40.81
N ASP A 578 22.13 33.77 41.65
CA ASP A 578 21.19 32.68 41.33
C ASP A 578 19.87 33.20 40.77
N MET A 579 19.70 34.53 40.68
CA MET A 579 18.52 35.14 40.09
C MET A 579 18.39 34.81 38.60
N LEU A 580 17.14 34.77 38.12
CA LEU A 580 16.85 34.49 36.72
C LEU A 580 17.51 35.52 35.80
N LYS A 581 18.24 35.03 34.80
CA LYS A 581 18.85 35.85 33.75
C LYS A 581 17.91 36.03 32.55
N ARG A 582 17.05 35.03 32.30
CA ARG A 582 16.14 35.00 31.13
C ARG A 582 14.77 34.44 31.47
N VAL A 583 13.74 35.03 30.88
CA VAL A 583 12.35 34.52 30.88
C VAL A 583 12.00 34.18 29.44
N TYR A 584 11.79 32.90 29.15
CA TYR A 584 11.36 32.43 27.83
C TYR A 584 9.84 32.41 27.77
N VAL A 585 9.24 33.08 26.78
CA VAL A 585 7.80 33.04 26.52
C VAL A 585 7.59 32.22 25.26
N PHE A 586 7.00 31.03 25.39
CA PHE A 586 6.69 30.15 24.27
C PHE A 586 5.21 30.26 23.93
N THR A 587 4.86 30.80 22.76
CA THR A 587 3.46 31.07 22.37
C THR A 587 3.29 31.11 20.84
N ASP A 588 2.07 31.00 20.33
CA ASP A 588 1.72 31.25 18.93
C ASP A 588 1.22 32.69 18.68
N GLN A 589 1.14 33.50 19.73
CA GLN A 589 0.65 34.88 19.69
C GLN A 589 1.75 35.89 19.34
N LYS A 590 1.34 37.05 18.83
CA LYS A 590 2.26 38.18 18.62
C LYS A 590 2.47 38.97 19.91
N PHE A 591 3.70 39.43 20.15
CA PHE A 591 4.07 40.17 21.37
C PHE A 591 3.10 41.31 21.70
N HIS A 592 2.72 42.12 20.71
CA HIS A 592 1.84 43.28 20.92
C HIS A 592 0.39 42.89 21.29
N GLU A 593 -0.05 41.68 20.93
CA GLU A 593 -1.37 41.15 21.30
C GLU A 593 -1.36 40.68 22.76
N CYS A 594 -0.22 40.15 23.22
CA CYS A 594 0.00 39.72 24.61
C CYS A 594 0.04 40.90 25.59
N VAL A 595 0.79 41.97 25.27
CA VAL A 595 0.99 43.13 26.17
C VAL A 595 -0.13 44.19 26.12
N SER A 596 -1.26 43.84 25.51
CA SER A 596 -2.41 44.71 25.30
C SER A 596 -3.53 44.39 26.29
N GLU A 597 -4.15 45.42 26.88
CA GLU A 597 -5.31 45.23 27.77
C GLU A 597 -6.58 45.03 26.92
N TRP A 598 -7.24 43.89 27.03
CA TRP A 598 -8.45 43.54 26.26
C TRP A 598 -9.70 43.54 27.13
N GLU A 599 -10.80 44.11 26.64
CA GLU A 599 -12.11 44.12 27.32
C GLU A 599 -13.12 43.24 26.56
N TRP A 600 -13.85 42.40 27.31
CA TRP A 600 -15.04 41.70 26.82
C TRP A 600 -16.27 42.61 26.93
N ARG A 601 -16.92 42.92 25.80
CA ARG A 601 -18.19 43.69 25.80
C ARG A 601 -19.35 42.79 25.41
N TRP A 602 -20.25 42.54 26.35
CA TRP A 602 -21.47 41.75 26.13
C TRP A 602 -22.35 42.23 24.96
N ARG A 603 -22.26 43.52 24.59
CA ARG A 603 -23.10 44.12 23.54
C ARG A 603 -22.66 43.79 22.11
N TRP A 604 -21.47 43.22 21.92
CA TRP A 604 -20.93 42.70 20.65
C TRP A 604 -19.93 41.58 20.99
N PRO A 605 -20.15 40.30 20.62
CA PRO A 605 -19.33 39.18 21.10
C PRO A 605 -17.94 39.14 20.43
N ARG A 606 -17.12 40.14 20.74
CA ARG A 606 -15.78 40.35 20.22
C ARG A 606 -14.95 41.11 21.24
N TRP A 607 -13.73 40.63 21.47
CA TRP A 607 -12.72 41.29 22.28
C TRP A 607 -12.31 42.63 21.65
N ARG A 608 -12.23 43.70 22.46
CA ARG A 608 -11.78 45.03 22.00
C ARG A 608 -10.58 45.47 22.85
N LEU A 609 -9.58 46.04 22.19
CA LEU A 609 -8.44 46.67 22.85
C LEU A 609 -8.91 47.84 23.72
N LYS A 610 -8.70 47.73 25.04
CA LYS A 610 -9.12 48.70 26.06
C LYS A 610 -8.10 49.84 26.18
N LYS A 611 -6.80 49.53 26.20
CA LYS A 611 -5.71 50.51 26.25
C LYS A 611 -4.40 49.89 25.73
N ARG A 612 -3.63 50.67 24.95
CA ARG A 612 -2.22 50.34 24.65
C ARG A 612 -1.36 50.93 25.76
N VAL A 613 -0.82 50.10 26.63
CA VAL A 613 0.25 50.52 27.54
C VAL A 613 1.56 50.45 26.76
N LYS A 614 2.40 51.49 26.87
CA LYS A 614 3.73 51.50 26.26
C LYS A 614 4.67 50.61 27.07
N TRP A 615 5.29 49.63 26.41
CA TRP A 615 6.19 48.66 27.05
C TRP A 615 7.31 49.35 27.83
N GLU A 616 7.83 50.47 27.33
CA GLU A 616 8.92 51.23 27.94
C GLU A 616 8.56 51.72 29.35
N THR A 617 7.30 52.10 29.57
CA THR A 617 6.81 52.54 30.89
C THR A 617 6.70 51.35 31.85
N THR A 618 6.17 50.23 31.37
CA THR A 618 6.04 49.00 32.15
C THR A 618 7.41 48.43 32.53
N TYR A 619 8.36 48.40 31.58
CA TYR A 619 9.72 47.92 31.79
C TYR A 619 10.49 48.83 32.77
N GLY A 620 10.30 50.15 32.70
CA GLY A 620 10.88 51.08 33.68
C GLY A 620 10.41 50.84 35.11
N LEU A 621 9.11 50.55 35.31
CA LEU A 621 8.57 50.22 36.63
C LEU A 621 9.12 48.90 37.18
N ILE A 622 9.20 47.87 36.32
CA ILE A 622 9.83 46.58 36.67
C ILE A 622 11.29 46.80 37.06
N GLY A 623 12.03 47.61 36.29
CA GLY A 623 13.43 47.95 36.55
C GLY A 623 13.67 48.61 37.90
N GLN A 624 12.80 49.55 38.29
CA GLN A 624 12.88 50.19 39.61
C GLN A 624 12.65 49.19 40.74
N ALA A 625 11.59 48.40 40.66
CA ALA A 625 11.24 47.43 41.70
C ALA A 625 12.31 46.33 41.88
N PHE A 626 12.86 45.81 40.79
CA PHE A 626 13.93 44.81 40.86
C PHE A 626 15.21 45.40 41.45
N LYS A 627 15.57 46.64 41.06
CA LYS A 627 16.74 47.33 41.61
C LYS A 627 16.60 47.62 43.10
N GLU A 628 15.42 48.04 43.56
CA GLU A 628 15.10 48.22 44.99
C GLU A 628 15.22 46.92 45.79
N ALA A 629 14.87 45.78 45.18
CA ALA A 629 15.04 44.46 45.77
C ALA A 629 16.47 43.88 45.65
N GLY A 630 17.40 44.59 44.99
CA GLY A 630 18.79 44.16 44.82
C GLY A 630 19.03 43.14 43.70
N TYR A 631 18.11 43.05 42.73
CA TYR A 631 18.19 42.12 41.60
C TYR A 631 18.29 42.85 40.25
N GLU A 632 18.92 42.19 39.28
CA GLU A 632 18.84 42.60 37.88
C GLU A 632 17.55 42.07 37.24
N VAL A 633 16.98 42.84 36.31
CA VAL A 633 15.77 42.41 35.59
C VAL A 633 16.12 41.31 34.58
N PRO A 634 15.48 40.13 34.65
CA PRO A 634 15.66 39.09 33.64
C PRO A 634 15.28 39.59 32.23
N LYS A 635 16.08 39.22 31.22
CA LYS A 635 15.74 39.52 29.82
C LYS A 635 14.62 38.62 29.32
N ILE A 636 13.69 39.14 28.54
CA ILE A 636 12.60 38.36 27.94
C ILE A 636 13.07 37.81 26.60
N VAL A 637 12.95 36.51 26.41
CA VAL A 637 13.08 35.86 25.10
C VAL A 637 11.70 35.42 24.67
N PHE A 638 11.09 36.17 23.75
CA PHE A 638 9.74 35.89 23.26
C PHE A 638 9.85 35.05 21.99
N TRP A 639 9.42 33.79 22.04
CA TRP A 639 9.56 32.82 20.97
C TRP A 639 8.19 32.44 20.40
N ASN A 640 7.95 32.89 19.17
CA ASN A 640 6.74 32.53 18.43
C ASN A 640 6.87 31.13 17.80
N LEU A 641 6.01 30.20 18.20
CA LEU A 641 6.01 28.82 17.72
C LEU A 641 5.03 28.58 16.56
N GLY A 642 4.17 29.55 16.23
CA GLY A 642 3.19 29.47 15.14
C GLY A 642 3.69 29.95 13.77
N GLU A 643 2.95 29.65 12.71
CA GLU A 643 3.27 29.96 11.28
C GLU A 643 3.11 31.44 10.88
N TRP A 644 3.24 32.37 11.83
CA TRP A 644 3.12 33.80 11.52
C TRP A 644 4.49 34.41 11.38
N SER A 645 4.72 35.03 10.21
CA SER A 645 5.94 35.80 9.91
C SER A 645 6.34 36.65 11.13
N PRO A 646 7.58 36.52 11.65
CA PRO A 646 8.01 37.23 12.82
C PRO A 646 7.84 38.73 12.57
N GLU A 647 7.18 39.42 13.51
CA GLU A 647 7.19 40.88 13.46
C GLU A 647 8.66 41.33 13.48
N PRO A 648 9.07 42.29 12.62
CA PRO A 648 10.42 42.81 12.68
C PRO A 648 10.65 43.27 14.11
N ALA A 649 11.71 42.74 14.75
CA ALA A 649 12.07 43.10 16.09
C ALA A 649 12.24 44.62 16.12
N LYS A 650 11.22 45.34 16.61
CA LYS A 650 11.43 46.70 17.07
C LYS A 650 12.33 46.57 18.29
N ASP A 651 13.36 47.40 18.38
CA ASP A 651 14.29 47.43 19.50
C ASP A 651 13.53 47.78 20.80
N LEU A 652 12.91 46.77 21.42
CA LEU A 652 12.23 46.87 22.69
C LEU A 652 13.25 46.54 23.78
N GLU A 653 13.44 47.48 24.70
CA GLU A 653 14.39 47.32 25.79
C GLU A 653 14.04 46.07 26.62
N GLY A 654 15.05 45.24 26.87
CA GLY A 654 14.91 44.02 27.65
C GLY A 654 14.25 42.83 26.93
N VAL A 655 13.87 42.93 25.65
CA VAL A 655 13.15 41.88 24.91
C VAL A 655 13.93 41.43 23.66
N LYS A 656 14.16 40.12 23.51
CA LYS A 656 14.66 39.47 22.29
C LYS A 656 13.53 38.66 21.66
N MET A 657 13.17 38.97 20.42
CA MET A 657 12.19 38.20 19.65
C MET A 657 12.88 37.03 18.92
N MET A 658 12.31 35.84 19.00
CA MET A 658 12.69 34.66 18.22
C MET A 658 11.56 34.31 17.25
N GLY A 659 11.93 33.95 16.02
CA GLY A 659 11.00 33.56 14.97
C GLY A 659 10.45 32.14 15.14
N GLU A 660 9.85 31.63 14.07
CA GLU A 660 9.17 30.34 14.02
C GLU A 660 10.01 29.17 14.55
N PHE A 661 9.36 28.13 15.06
CA PHE A 661 10.04 26.93 15.53
C PHE A 661 10.78 26.23 14.39
N THR A 662 12.11 26.27 14.41
CA THR A 662 12.98 25.60 13.43
C THR A 662 14.01 24.72 14.11
N PRO A 663 14.46 23.62 13.46
CA PRO A 663 15.54 22.79 14.00
C PRO A 663 16.82 23.56 14.31
N ALA A 664 17.12 24.64 13.57
CA ALA A 664 18.29 25.47 13.80
C ALA A 664 18.17 26.25 15.13
N LEU A 665 17.03 26.90 15.40
CA LEU A 665 16.81 27.60 16.66
C LEU A 665 16.73 26.64 17.85
N LEU A 666 16.22 25.43 17.64
CA LEU A 666 16.26 24.38 18.67
C LEU A 666 17.71 23.99 19.01
N ARG A 667 18.58 23.82 18.00
CA ARG A 667 20.02 23.56 18.23
C ARG A 667 20.73 24.72 18.91
N GLU A 668 20.42 25.96 18.53
CA GLU A 668 20.94 27.16 19.22
C GLU A 668 20.53 27.16 20.69
N PHE A 669 19.26 26.86 20.97
CA PHE A 669 18.75 26.74 22.34
C PHE A 669 19.43 25.60 23.12
N MET A 670 19.70 24.47 22.45
CA MET A 670 20.40 23.31 23.05
C MET A 670 21.92 23.54 23.21
N GLY A 671 22.52 24.51 22.52
CA GLY A 671 23.95 24.81 22.59
C GLY A 671 24.83 24.08 21.58
N GLU A 672 24.22 23.45 20.58
CA GLU A 672 24.93 22.75 19.51
C GLU A 672 25.40 23.78 18.46
N THR A 673 26.68 24.16 18.48
CA THR A 673 27.28 24.95 17.41
C THR A 673 27.48 24.09 16.15
N GLU A 674 27.37 24.71 14.96
CA GLU A 674 27.19 24.06 13.64
C GLU A 674 28.23 23.03 13.17
N GLU A 675 29.23 22.65 13.95
CA GLU A 675 30.36 21.84 13.45
C GLU A 675 30.09 20.33 13.32
N VAL A 676 29.03 19.77 13.91
CA VAL A 676 28.84 18.29 13.94
C VAL A 676 27.78 17.77 12.95
N GLY A 677 27.07 18.65 12.23
CA GLY A 677 25.89 18.28 11.43
C GLY A 677 26.10 17.94 9.94
N LYS A 678 27.34 17.77 9.44
CA LYS A 678 27.56 17.52 7.99
C LYS A 678 27.37 16.09 7.52
N ASN A 679 27.05 15.13 8.39
CA ASN A 679 26.81 13.76 7.94
C ASN A 679 25.43 13.25 8.34
N LYS A 680 24.67 12.93 7.29
CA LYS A 680 23.41 12.16 7.28
C LYS A 680 22.15 12.95 7.65
N VAL A 681 21.77 13.87 6.77
CA VAL A 681 20.33 14.08 6.51
C VAL A 681 19.78 12.73 6.02
N ALA A 682 18.89 12.14 6.82
CA ALA A 682 18.09 11.01 6.41
C ALA A 682 17.42 11.39 5.08
N LYS A 683 17.68 10.62 4.02
CA LYS A 683 16.97 10.77 2.76
C LYS A 683 15.49 10.54 3.07
N GLU A 684 14.73 11.61 3.20
CA GLU A 684 13.30 11.57 2.92
C GLU A 684 13.16 10.81 1.60
N GLU A 685 12.35 9.75 1.59
CA GLU A 685 11.95 9.12 0.34
C GLU A 685 11.09 10.14 -0.41
N LYS A 686 11.77 11.08 -1.06
CA LYS A 686 11.19 11.95 -2.07
C LYS A 686 10.42 11.04 -3.02
N SER A 687 9.16 11.35 -3.16
CA SER A 687 8.31 10.76 -4.18
C SER A 687 9.02 10.87 -5.54
N ASP A 688 8.71 9.95 -6.47
CA ASP A 688 9.36 9.95 -7.78
C ASP A 688 9.20 11.31 -8.51
N TRP A 689 8.12 12.06 -8.23
CA TRP A 689 7.92 13.41 -8.76
C TRP A 689 8.89 14.45 -8.17
N GLU A 690 9.20 14.39 -6.88
CA GLU A 690 10.16 15.31 -6.21
C GLU A 690 11.60 15.06 -6.66
N LYS A 691 11.93 13.80 -6.98
CA LYS A 691 13.24 13.42 -7.55
C LYS A 691 13.38 13.94 -8.98
N ASP A 692 12.36 13.76 -9.81
CA ASP A 692 12.36 14.24 -11.21
C ASP A 692 12.37 15.78 -11.32
N VAL A 693 11.77 16.48 -10.36
CA VAL A 693 11.84 17.95 -10.28
C VAL A 693 13.23 18.43 -9.87
N ALA A 694 13.88 17.73 -8.92
CA ALA A 694 15.22 18.06 -8.42
C ALA A 694 16.34 17.82 -9.46
N GLU A 695 16.17 16.88 -10.40
CA GLU A 695 17.16 16.58 -11.44
C GLU A 695 17.20 17.57 -12.62
N GLY A 696 16.29 18.56 -12.68
CA GLY A 696 16.24 19.56 -13.76
C GLY A 696 15.86 19.01 -15.15
N GLY A 697 15.71 19.90 -16.14
CA GLY A 697 15.39 19.57 -17.54
C GLY A 697 14.02 20.05 -18.03
N THR A 698 13.79 19.97 -19.35
CA THR A 698 12.51 20.33 -19.98
C THR A 698 11.41 19.30 -19.64
N TRP A 699 10.13 19.68 -19.77
CA TRP A 699 9.00 18.76 -19.56
C TRP A 699 9.10 17.47 -20.39
N LEU A 700 9.62 17.59 -21.62
CA LEU A 700 9.83 16.46 -22.53
C LEU A 700 10.87 15.46 -22.01
N GLU A 701 12.00 15.97 -21.49
CA GLU A 701 13.08 15.14 -20.95
C GLU A 701 12.66 14.39 -19.68
N ARG A 702 11.79 15.01 -18.86
CA ARG A 702 11.21 14.37 -17.68
C ARG A 702 10.27 13.25 -18.07
N ASP A 703 9.36 13.49 -19.01
CA ASP A 703 8.41 12.47 -19.47
C ASP A 703 9.12 11.28 -20.16
N LEU A 704 10.17 11.53 -20.95
CA LEU A 704 10.98 10.47 -21.56
C LEU A 704 11.77 9.66 -20.53
N ARG A 705 12.35 10.30 -19.50
CA ARG A 705 13.00 9.60 -18.37
C ARG A 705 12.00 8.71 -17.64
N ARG A 706 10.82 9.25 -17.34
CA ARG A 706 9.74 8.50 -16.70
C ARG A 706 9.29 7.31 -17.55
N MET A 707 9.15 7.51 -18.86
CA MET A 707 8.80 6.44 -19.80
C MET A 707 9.85 5.33 -19.82
N ARG A 708 11.14 5.67 -19.94
CA ARG A 708 12.23 4.68 -19.89
C ARG A 708 12.27 3.92 -18.58
N LYS A 709 12.27 4.61 -17.43
CA LYS A 709 12.25 4.00 -16.09
C LYS A 709 11.08 3.02 -15.92
N GLU A 710 9.92 3.34 -16.48
CA GLU A 710 8.73 2.48 -16.39
C GLU A 710 8.76 1.29 -17.36
N LEU A 711 9.22 1.46 -18.60
CA LEU A 711 9.17 0.45 -19.66
C LEU A 711 10.45 -0.43 -19.75
N GLU A 712 11.54 -0.05 -19.09
CA GLU A 712 12.79 -0.84 -19.02
C GLU A 712 12.80 -1.84 -17.86
N LYS A 713 11.69 -1.99 -17.14
CA LYS A 713 11.57 -2.99 -16.07
C LYS A 713 11.72 -4.42 -16.62
N ASP A 714 12.45 -5.26 -15.90
CA ASP A 714 12.68 -6.69 -16.25
C ASP A 714 11.40 -7.47 -16.59
N CYS A 715 10.25 -7.08 -16.05
CA CYS A 715 8.97 -7.73 -16.32
C CYS A 715 8.51 -7.60 -17.79
N TYR A 716 9.16 -6.76 -18.59
CA TYR A 716 8.89 -6.57 -20.02
C TYR A 716 9.93 -7.24 -20.93
N ALA A 717 11.00 -7.82 -20.38
CA ALA A 717 12.11 -8.37 -21.16
C ALA A 717 11.73 -9.59 -22.03
N GLY A 718 10.66 -10.30 -21.68
CA GLY A 718 10.16 -11.46 -22.42
C GLY A 718 9.13 -11.15 -23.51
N LEU A 719 8.80 -9.86 -23.74
CA LEU A 719 7.83 -9.47 -24.76
C LEU A 719 8.43 -9.55 -26.16
N VAL A 720 7.70 -10.16 -27.08
CA VAL A 720 8.12 -10.32 -28.49
C VAL A 720 7.03 -9.78 -29.41
N VAL A 721 7.40 -8.99 -30.42
CA VAL A 721 6.50 -8.55 -31.50
C VAL A 721 6.62 -9.51 -32.67
N LEU A 722 5.48 -10.02 -33.18
CA LEU A 722 5.44 -11.06 -34.23
C LEU A 722 4.55 -10.73 -35.43
N ASP A 723 3.80 -9.62 -35.38
CA ASP A 723 2.91 -9.13 -36.44
C ASP A 723 3.48 -7.91 -37.15
#